data_AF-A0A9W7JG59-F1
#
_entry.id   AF-A0A9W7JG59-F1
#
_cell.length_a   1.000
_cell.length_b   1.000
_cell.length_c   1.000
_cell.angle_alpha   90.00
_cell.angle_beta   90.00
_cell.angle_gamma   90.00
#
_symmetry.space_group_name_H-M   'P 1'
#
loop_
_entity.id
_entity.type
_entity.pdbx_description
1 polymer ?
#
loop_
_entity_poly.entity_id
_entity_poly.type
_entity_poly.pdbx_seq_one_letter_code
_entity_poly.pdbx_strand_id
1 'polypeptide(L)'
;MAWTEKDVNGSKDLIAENGFLKDQPSSPGSSTLTADVIPTQKAFEGKDALSYANILRSRNKFVDALAIYSSVLEKDGGCVEAHIGKGICLQMQNMGRPAFESFAEAIKLDPQNACALTHCGILYKDEGRLADAAESYQKALRADPSYKPAAECLAIVLTDLGTSLKLAGNTQEGIQKYYEALKIDPHYAPAYYNLGVVYSEMMQYDTALGCYEKAALERPMYAEAYCNMGVIYKNRGDLESAIACYERCLAVSPNFEIAKNNMAIALTDLGTKVKLEGDINQGVAYYKKALYYNWHYADAMYNLGVAYGEMLKFDMAVVFYELAFHFNPHCAEACNNLGVIYKDRDNLDKAVECYQLALSIKPNFSQSLNNLGVVYTVQGKMDAAAIMIEKAIIANPTYAEAYNNLGVLYRDAGNISMAVTAYEQCLKIDPDSRNAGQNRLLAMNYTNEGDDDKLFEAHRDWGRRFMRLYPQYDSWDTPKDPDRPLVIGYVSPDYFTHSVSYFIEAPLIYHDYGKYQVVVYSAVVKADAKTNRFREKVIKKGGVWRDIYGIDEKKVASMVRDDRIDILVELTGHTANNKLGTMACRPAPVQVTWIGYPNTTGLPTIDYRITDSLADPPGTKQKHVEELVRLPECFLCYTPSPEAGPISPTPALSNGFITFGSFNNLAKITPKVLQVWAKILCAVPNSRLVVKCKPFCCDSVRQKFLSALEQLGLESLRVDLLPLILLNHDHMQAYSLMDISLDTFPYAGTTTTCESLYMGVPCVTMAGSVHAHNVGVSLLSKVGLGHLIAKNEDEYVKSALQLASDITALQNFRLSLRDLMSKSPVCDGQNFISGLEAAYRSMWHRYCKGDVPSLRYMEMLKKEGIPEESTIETSEPERATISKDNSQGSIESNGFNQVPLAMLNPTTFEENMSQLNQTTNSSKPS
;
A
#
# COMPACT_ATOMS: atom_id res chain seq x y z
N MET A 1 -38.58 -2.19 1.42
CA MET A 1 -39.80 -1.98 2.22
C MET A 1 -40.31 -0.58 1.93
N ALA A 2 -41.47 -0.48 1.30
CA ALA A 2 -42.14 0.77 0.95
C ALA A 2 -43.25 1.05 1.96
N TRP A 3 -43.40 2.29 2.43
CA TRP A 3 -44.65 2.77 3.03
C TRP A 3 -44.89 4.23 2.65
N THR A 4 -46.11 4.42 2.13
CA THR A 4 -46.76 5.62 1.64
C THR A 4 -47.53 6.36 2.74
N GLU A 5 -47.85 7.61 2.42
CA GLU A 5 -48.72 8.60 3.05
C GLU A 5 -50.02 8.09 3.71
N LYS A 6 -50.47 8.85 4.72
CA LYS A 6 -51.88 9.23 4.87
C LYS A 6 -52.07 10.49 5.71
N ASP A 7 -52.66 11.49 5.06
CA ASP A 7 -53.37 12.64 5.65
C ASP A 7 -54.60 12.21 6.47
N VAL A 8 -55.08 13.10 7.36
CA VAL A 8 -56.44 13.69 7.32
C VAL A 8 -56.66 14.67 8.50
N ASN A 9 -56.90 15.93 8.12
CA ASN A 9 -57.82 16.98 8.61
C ASN A 9 -57.87 17.49 10.06
N GLY A 10 -57.87 18.83 10.12
CA GLY A 10 -58.53 19.66 11.14
C GLY A 10 -58.42 21.16 10.83
N SER A 11 -59.24 21.65 9.90
CA SER A 11 -59.46 23.06 9.52
C SER A 11 -59.95 23.93 10.72
N LYS A 12 -59.92 25.27 10.79
CA LYS A 12 -60.22 26.33 9.82
C LYS A 12 -59.97 27.68 10.54
N ASP A 13 -59.44 28.70 9.85
CA ASP A 13 -60.15 29.98 9.68
C ASP A 13 -59.48 30.86 8.62
N LEU A 14 -60.33 31.35 7.73
CA LEU A 14 -60.08 32.21 6.57
C LEU A 14 -60.39 33.66 6.94
N ILE A 15 -59.88 34.63 6.17
CA ILE A 15 -60.68 35.59 5.38
C ILE A 15 -59.77 36.25 4.35
N ALA A 16 -60.10 36.04 3.08
CA ALA A 16 -59.83 36.91 1.95
C ALA A 16 -61.04 36.79 1.01
N GLU A 17 -61.46 37.89 0.39
CA GLU A 17 -62.39 37.88 -0.76
C GLU A 17 -61.81 38.82 -1.83
N ASN A 18 -61.42 38.30 -3.01
CA ASN A 18 -62.20 38.09 -4.25
C ASN A 18 -62.15 39.34 -5.17
N GLY A 19 -62.05 39.29 -6.50
CA GLY A 19 -62.00 38.20 -7.47
C GLY A 19 -62.34 38.71 -8.89
N PHE A 20 -61.66 38.15 -9.90
CA PHE A 20 -62.10 37.80 -11.28
C PHE A 20 -62.48 38.82 -12.39
N LEU A 21 -62.27 38.28 -13.60
CA LEU A 21 -62.31 38.81 -14.97
C LEU A 21 -63.68 38.62 -15.69
N LYS A 22 -63.91 39.53 -16.66
CA LYS A 22 -64.51 39.42 -18.02
C LYS A 22 -65.98 39.79 -18.34
N ASP A 23 -66.05 40.70 -19.33
CA ASP A 23 -66.96 40.92 -20.50
C ASP A 23 -68.46 41.32 -20.37
N GLN A 24 -68.72 42.60 -20.77
CA GLN A 24 -69.78 43.28 -21.58
C GLN A 24 -71.28 42.82 -21.58
N PRO A 25 -72.32 43.63 -22.01
CA PRO A 25 -72.34 44.94 -22.73
C PRO A 25 -73.37 46.04 -22.27
N SER A 26 -73.13 47.28 -22.77
CA SER A 26 -74.00 48.45 -23.15
C SER A 26 -75.32 48.89 -22.45
N SER A 27 -75.26 50.14 -21.89
CA SER A 27 -76.16 51.36 -21.98
C SER A 27 -77.67 51.30 -21.57
N PRO A 28 -78.41 52.42 -21.30
CA PRO A 28 -78.17 53.88 -21.52
C PRO A 28 -78.64 54.89 -20.42
N GLY A 29 -78.41 56.20 -20.65
CA GLY A 29 -79.24 57.33 -20.13
C GLY A 29 -78.67 58.16 -18.95
N SER A 30 -77.89 59.21 -19.21
CA SER A 30 -78.30 60.64 -19.28
C SER A 30 -78.65 61.35 -17.96
N SER A 31 -77.76 62.24 -17.50
CA SER A 31 -78.00 63.64 -17.07
C SER A 31 -76.75 64.15 -16.31
N THR A 32 -75.87 64.86 -17.00
CA THR A 32 -75.65 66.31 -16.86
C THR A 32 -75.43 66.80 -15.43
N LEU A 33 -74.16 67.09 -15.10
CA LEU A 33 -73.72 68.34 -14.47
C LEU A 33 -72.21 68.52 -14.70
N THR A 34 -71.90 69.35 -15.71
CA THR A 34 -70.81 70.33 -15.78
C THR A 34 -69.45 69.96 -15.16
N ALA A 35 -68.54 69.49 -16.01
CA ALA A 35 -67.10 69.72 -15.81
C ALA A 35 -66.71 70.99 -16.57
N ASP A 36 -66.41 72.02 -15.80
CA ASP A 36 -65.74 73.22 -16.24
C ASP A 36 -64.47 72.90 -17.02
N VAL A 37 -64.39 73.51 -18.20
CA VAL A 37 -63.20 74.09 -18.81
C VAL A 37 -61.93 73.23 -18.75
N ILE A 38 -61.72 72.46 -19.82
CA ILE A 38 -60.40 72.06 -20.30
C ILE A 38 -59.49 73.31 -20.32
N PRO A 39 -58.40 73.37 -19.54
CA PRO A 39 -57.36 74.34 -19.82
C PRO A 39 -56.69 73.86 -21.10
N THR A 40 -57.05 74.52 -22.20
CA THR A 40 -56.26 74.75 -23.42
C THR A 40 -54.98 73.93 -23.51
N GLN A 41 -54.88 73.10 -24.56
CA GLN A 41 -53.61 72.70 -25.17
C GLN A 41 -52.70 73.94 -25.20
N LYS A 42 -51.78 74.04 -24.24
CA LYS A 42 -50.61 74.87 -24.40
C LYS A 42 -49.79 74.15 -25.46
N ALA A 43 -49.87 74.64 -26.69
CA ALA A 43 -48.88 74.34 -27.70
C ALA A 43 -47.53 74.75 -27.10
N PHE A 44 -46.77 73.79 -26.61
CA PHE A 44 -45.40 74.02 -26.18
C PHE A 44 -44.59 74.34 -27.44
N GLU A 45 -44.20 75.59 -27.58
CA GLU A 45 -43.39 76.04 -28.71
C GLU A 45 -41.90 75.81 -28.41
N GLY A 46 -41.20 75.20 -29.36
CA GLY A 46 -39.75 74.99 -29.31
C GLY A 46 -39.27 74.20 -28.09
N LYS A 47 -38.50 74.86 -27.20
CA LYS A 47 -37.72 74.24 -26.12
C LYS A 47 -38.54 73.49 -25.08
N ASP A 48 -39.80 73.88 -24.84
CA ASP A 48 -40.64 73.26 -23.80
C ASP A 48 -41.14 71.86 -24.22
N ALA A 49 -41.40 71.64 -25.52
CA ALA A 49 -41.86 70.34 -26.03
C ALA A 49 -40.75 69.27 -25.98
N LEU A 50 -39.51 69.68 -26.27
CA LEU A 50 -38.33 68.83 -26.21
C LEU A 50 -38.01 68.40 -24.77
N SER A 51 -38.08 69.34 -23.82
CA SER A 51 -37.90 69.06 -22.39
C SER A 51 -38.96 68.07 -21.87
N TYR A 52 -40.22 68.26 -22.28
CA TYR A 52 -41.31 67.35 -21.92
C TYR A 52 -41.14 65.95 -22.52
N ALA A 53 -40.70 65.84 -23.78
CA ALA A 53 -40.38 64.56 -24.41
C ALA A 53 -39.23 63.83 -23.68
N ASN A 54 -38.19 64.55 -23.26
CA ASN A 54 -37.09 64.00 -22.45
C ASN A 54 -37.58 63.45 -21.10
N ILE A 55 -38.53 64.14 -20.44
CA ILE A 55 -39.15 63.67 -19.20
C ILE A 55 -39.98 62.40 -19.42
N LEU A 56 -40.71 62.32 -20.53
CA LEU A 56 -41.47 61.11 -20.87
C LEU A 56 -40.55 59.93 -21.15
N ARG A 57 -39.46 60.16 -21.90
CA ARG A 57 -38.43 59.15 -22.18
C ARG A 57 -37.76 58.63 -20.90
N SER A 58 -37.38 59.52 -19.98
CA SER A 58 -36.76 59.11 -18.71
C SER A 58 -37.72 58.36 -17.76
N ARG A 59 -39.04 58.47 -17.98
CA ARG A 59 -40.08 57.69 -17.30
C ARG A 59 -40.51 56.44 -18.07
N ASN A 60 -39.73 56.00 -19.06
CA ASN A 60 -39.99 54.84 -19.92
C ASN A 60 -41.30 54.92 -20.75
N LYS A 61 -41.88 56.11 -20.95
CA LYS A 61 -43.05 56.33 -21.82
C LYS A 61 -42.60 56.58 -23.26
N PHE A 62 -41.99 55.57 -23.88
CA PHE A 62 -41.30 55.72 -25.17
C PHE A 62 -42.24 56.03 -26.33
N VAL A 63 -43.47 55.50 -26.35
CA VAL A 63 -44.47 55.76 -27.40
C VAL A 63 -44.92 57.23 -27.38
N ASP A 64 -45.27 57.73 -26.19
CA ASP A 64 -45.71 59.13 -26.01
C ASP A 64 -44.57 60.10 -26.32
N ALA A 65 -43.34 59.81 -25.86
CA ALA A 65 -42.16 60.60 -26.17
C ALA A 65 -41.85 60.61 -27.67
N LEU A 66 -41.99 59.47 -28.36
CA LEU A 66 -41.74 59.33 -29.80
C LEU A 66 -42.67 60.21 -30.65
N ALA A 67 -43.95 60.30 -30.27
CA ALA A 67 -44.92 61.16 -30.94
C ALA A 67 -44.53 62.65 -30.83
N ILE A 68 -44.05 63.07 -29.66
CA ILE A 68 -43.62 64.45 -29.41
C ILE A 68 -42.31 64.75 -30.13
N TYR A 69 -41.31 63.86 -30.10
CA TYR A 69 -40.07 64.04 -30.88
C TYR A 69 -40.35 64.13 -32.38
N SER A 70 -41.28 63.31 -32.90
CA SER A 70 -41.68 63.39 -34.32
C SER A 70 -42.35 64.72 -34.64
N SER A 71 -43.23 65.23 -33.78
CA SER A 71 -43.85 66.55 -33.95
C SER A 71 -42.86 67.72 -33.86
N VAL A 72 -41.82 67.61 -33.01
CA VAL A 72 -40.73 68.58 -32.94
C VAL A 72 -39.93 68.58 -34.24
N LEU A 73 -39.64 67.40 -34.81
CA LEU A 73 -38.88 67.24 -36.05
C LEU A 73 -39.66 67.66 -37.31
N GLU A 74 -40.99 67.57 -37.30
CA GLU A 74 -41.84 68.12 -38.37
C GLU A 74 -41.74 69.66 -38.46
N LYS A 75 -41.53 70.32 -37.33
CA LYS A 75 -41.41 71.79 -37.24
C LYS A 75 -39.97 72.28 -37.40
N ASP A 76 -39.02 71.52 -36.88
CA ASP A 76 -37.58 71.79 -36.98
C ASP A 76 -36.83 70.48 -37.27
N GLY A 77 -36.67 70.19 -38.56
CA GLY A 77 -35.96 69.00 -39.03
C GLY A 77 -34.46 69.00 -38.68
N GLY A 78 -33.91 70.13 -38.24
CA GLY A 78 -32.51 70.28 -37.82
C GLY A 78 -32.25 70.00 -36.33
N CYS A 79 -33.30 69.67 -35.54
CA CYS A 79 -33.15 69.46 -34.10
C CYS A 79 -32.47 68.12 -33.76
N VAL A 80 -31.15 68.17 -33.53
CA VAL A 80 -30.29 67.01 -33.21
C VAL A 80 -30.79 66.25 -31.98
N GLU A 81 -31.15 66.96 -30.90
CA GLU A 81 -31.60 66.34 -29.65
C GLU A 81 -32.93 65.57 -29.82
N ALA A 82 -33.82 66.04 -30.70
CA ALA A 82 -35.07 65.35 -31.01
C ALA A 82 -34.85 64.08 -31.85
N HIS A 83 -33.90 64.10 -32.80
CA HIS A 83 -33.51 62.89 -33.56
C HIS A 83 -32.87 61.83 -32.65
N ILE A 84 -32.02 62.23 -31.71
CA ILE A 84 -31.41 61.32 -30.72
C ILE A 84 -32.50 60.74 -29.80
N GLY A 85 -33.37 61.59 -29.25
CA GLY A 85 -34.48 61.15 -28.39
C GLY A 85 -35.43 60.18 -29.10
N LYS A 86 -35.77 60.46 -30.37
CA LYS A 86 -36.53 59.58 -31.26
C LYS A 86 -35.82 58.24 -31.46
N GLY A 87 -34.52 58.26 -31.78
CA GLY A 87 -33.71 57.06 -31.97
C GLY A 87 -33.68 56.16 -30.74
N ILE A 88 -33.49 56.74 -29.55
CA ILE A 88 -33.49 55.99 -28.28
C ILE A 88 -34.87 55.34 -28.02
N CYS A 89 -35.97 56.08 -28.23
CA CYS A 89 -37.31 55.56 -28.08
C CYS A 89 -37.62 54.41 -29.06
N LEU A 90 -37.11 54.48 -30.29
CA LEU A 90 -37.24 53.41 -31.30
C LEU A 90 -36.38 52.20 -30.94
N GLN A 91 -35.16 52.41 -30.45
CA GLN A 91 -34.27 51.35 -29.99
C GLN A 91 -34.89 50.58 -28.82
N MET A 92 -35.46 51.28 -27.83
CA MET A 92 -36.15 50.66 -26.69
C MET A 92 -37.44 49.92 -27.08
N GLN A 93 -37.99 50.18 -28.27
CA GLN A 93 -39.11 49.45 -28.85
C GLN A 93 -38.66 48.32 -29.80
N ASN A 94 -37.37 47.98 -29.79
CA ASN A 94 -36.76 46.95 -30.65
C ASN A 94 -36.89 47.24 -32.16
N MET A 95 -36.98 48.52 -32.53
CA MET A 95 -37.04 48.98 -33.92
C MET A 95 -35.65 49.45 -34.38
N GLY A 96 -34.70 48.52 -34.51
CA GLY A 96 -33.27 48.82 -34.74
C GLY A 96 -32.98 49.64 -36.00
N ARG A 97 -33.57 49.28 -37.14
CA ARG A 97 -33.33 50.01 -38.41
C ARG A 97 -33.88 51.45 -38.41
N PRO A 98 -35.14 51.72 -38.01
CA PRO A 98 -35.63 53.09 -37.82
C PRO A 98 -34.87 53.89 -36.76
N ALA A 99 -34.39 53.22 -35.69
CA ALA A 99 -33.54 53.86 -34.70
C ALA A 99 -32.20 54.29 -35.31
N PHE A 100 -31.55 53.40 -36.07
CA PHE A 100 -30.30 53.69 -36.77
C PHE A 100 -30.45 54.87 -37.73
N GLU A 101 -31.53 54.92 -38.53
CA GLU A 101 -31.83 56.04 -39.43
C GLU A 101 -31.97 57.37 -38.67
N SER A 102 -32.63 57.34 -37.50
CA SER A 102 -32.79 58.52 -36.65
C SER A 102 -31.45 59.00 -36.07
N PHE A 103 -30.58 58.08 -35.63
CA PHE A 103 -29.24 58.43 -35.17
C PHE A 103 -28.31 58.87 -36.32
N ALA A 104 -28.43 58.29 -37.50
CA ALA A 104 -27.67 58.67 -38.68
C ALA A 104 -28.00 60.11 -39.12
N GLU A 105 -29.27 60.50 -39.09
CA GLU A 105 -29.67 61.88 -39.38
C GLU A 105 -29.17 62.84 -38.28
N ALA A 106 -29.17 62.43 -37.01
CA ALA A 106 -28.55 63.20 -35.92
C ALA A 106 -27.04 63.42 -36.15
N ILE A 107 -26.30 62.38 -36.56
CA ILE A 107 -24.86 62.45 -36.89
C ILE A 107 -24.61 63.30 -38.13
N LYS A 108 -25.50 63.27 -39.12
CA LYS A 108 -25.37 64.11 -40.33
C LYS A 108 -25.52 65.59 -40.00
N LEU A 109 -26.38 65.94 -39.05
CA LEU A 109 -26.60 67.30 -38.57
C LEU A 109 -25.51 67.75 -37.58
N ASP A 110 -25.03 66.85 -36.73
CA ASP A 110 -23.94 67.06 -35.79
C ASP A 110 -22.96 65.88 -35.82
N PRO A 111 -21.93 65.92 -36.68
CA PRO A 111 -20.97 64.83 -36.83
C PRO A 111 -20.12 64.52 -35.59
N GLN A 112 -20.13 65.41 -34.60
CA GLN A 112 -19.39 65.25 -33.34
C GLN A 112 -20.33 64.91 -32.17
N ASN A 113 -21.55 64.45 -32.44
CA ASN A 113 -22.46 64.07 -31.37
C ASN A 113 -22.09 62.71 -30.75
N ALA A 114 -21.43 62.73 -29.59
CA ALA A 114 -21.00 61.52 -28.88
C ALA A 114 -22.17 60.58 -28.51
N CYS A 115 -23.35 61.12 -28.19
CA CYS A 115 -24.52 60.33 -27.81
C CYS A 115 -25.05 59.53 -29.01
N ALA A 116 -25.29 60.19 -30.15
CA ALA A 116 -25.76 59.53 -31.37
C ALA A 116 -24.79 58.45 -31.87
N LEU A 117 -23.49 58.77 -31.88
CA LEU A 117 -22.42 57.83 -32.28
C LEU A 117 -22.35 56.59 -31.36
N THR A 118 -22.56 56.79 -30.05
CA THR A 118 -22.61 55.68 -29.08
C THR A 118 -23.80 54.77 -29.34
N HIS A 119 -25.00 55.34 -29.56
CA HIS A 119 -26.19 54.53 -29.83
C HIS A 119 -26.12 53.79 -31.18
N CYS A 120 -25.50 54.36 -32.22
CA CYS A 120 -25.15 53.62 -33.44
C CYS A 120 -24.21 52.44 -33.14
N GLY A 121 -23.20 52.63 -32.29
CA GLY A 121 -22.30 51.57 -31.85
C GLY A 121 -23.03 50.43 -31.12
N ILE A 122 -24.03 50.75 -30.29
CA ILE A 122 -24.85 49.73 -29.60
C ILE A 122 -25.62 48.89 -30.62
N LEU A 123 -26.26 49.54 -31.61
CA LEU A 123 -26.99 48.83 -32.66
C LEU A 123 -26.06 47.93 -33.50
N TYR A 124 -24.85 48.40 -33.84
CA TYR A 124 -23.87 47.55 -34.53
C TYR A 124 -23.44 46.35 -33.69
N LYS A 125 -23.27 46.53 -32.37
CA LYS A 125 -22.94 45.43 -31.46
C LYS A 125 -24.08 44.40 -31.43
N ASP A 126 -25.33 44.85 -31.34
CA ASP A 126 -26.52 43.99 -31.31
C ASP A 126 -26.66 43.18 -32.61
N GLU A 127 -26.21 43.72 -33.74
CA GLU A 127 -26.12 43.02 -35.04
C GLU A 127 -24.90 42.08 -35.17
N GLY A 128 -24.05 41.98 -34.13
CA GLY A 128 -22.81 41.18 -34.15
C GLY A 128 -21.64 41.82 -34.89
N ARG A 129 -21.78 43.08 -35.34
CA ARG A 129 -20.77 43.83 -36.09
C ARG A 129 -19.80 44.55 -35.15
N LEU A 130 -19.01 43.78 -34.42
CA LEU A 130 -18.12 44.28 -33.35
C LEU A 130 -17.10 45.32 -33.83
N ALA A 131 -16.55 45.18 -35.05
CA ALA A 131 -15.59 46.14 -35.59
C ALA A 131 -16.23 47.51 -35.88
N ASP A 132 -17.43 47.52 -36.48
CA ASP A 132 -18.19 48.74 -36.76
C ASP A 132 -18.68 49.42 -35.47
N ALA A 133 -19.05 48.62 -34.47
CA ALA A 133 -19.38 49.09 -33.13
C ALA A 133 -18.18 49.80 -32.48
N ALA A 134 -17.00 49.16 -32.48
CA ALA A 134 -15.77 49.73 -31.93
C ALA A 134 -15.38 51.04 -32.63
N GLU A 135 -15.48 51.11 -33.97
CA GLU A 135 -15.21 52.34 -34.72
C GLU A 135 -16.17 53.47 -34.33
N SER A 136 -17.45 53.15 -34.17
CA SER A 136 -18.48 54.12 -33.78
C SER A 136 -18.24 54.69 -32.38
N TYR A 137 -17.88 53.85 -31.40
CA TYR A 137 -17.53 54.32 -30.06
C TYR A 137 -16.21 55.13 -30.04
N GLN A 138 -15.21 54.75 -30.85
CA GLN A 138 -13.98 55.54 -30.98
C GLN A 138 -14.26 56.93 -31.57
N LYS A 139 -15.17 57.04 -32.54
CA LYS A 139 -15.63 58.34 -33.06
C LYS A 139 -16.31 59.16 -31.97
N ALA A 140 -17.16 58.53 -31.16
CA ALA A 140 -17.80 59.19 -30.02
C ALA A 140 -16.78 59.75 -29.01
N LEU A 141 -15.74 58.98 -28.65
CA LEU A 141 -14.69 59.42 -27.74
C LEU A 141 -13.71 60.44 -28.33
N ARG A 142 -13.54 60.47 -29.66
CA ARG A 142 -12.79 61.55 -30.32
C ARG A 142 -13.56 62.88 -30.26
N ALA A 143 -14.89 62.81 -30.29
CA ALA A 143 -15.74 63.97 -30.22
C ALA A 143 -15.90 64.49 -28.77
N ASP A 144 -16.08 63.58 -27.81
CA ASP A 144 -16.07 63.89 -26.38
C ASP A 144 -15.29 62.82 -25.60
N PRO A 145 -14.01 63.08 -25.27
CA PRO A 145 -13.19 62.15 -24.48
C PRO A 145 -13.72 61.87 -23.08
N SER A 146 -14.61 62.72 -22.54
CA SER A 146 -15.19 62.56 -21.21
C SER A 146 -16.51 61.78 -21.19
N TYR A 147 -17.00 61.36 -22.37
CA TYR A 147 -18.28 60.67 -22.52
C TYR A 147 -18.19 59.20 -22.07
N LYS A 148 -18.40 58.99 -20.76
CA LYS A 148 -18.29 57.69 -20.08
C LYS A 148 -19.03 56.52 -20.77
N PRO A 149 -20.29 56.67 -21.25
CA PRO A 149 -20.99 55.55 -21.86
C PRO A 149 -20.29 54.99 -23.10
N ALA A 150 -19.65 55.84 -23.93
CA ALA A 150 -18.87 55.37 -25.07
C ALA A 150 -17.62 54.61 -24.64
N ALA A 151 -16.93 55.07 -23.59
CA ALA A 151 -15.76 54.40 -23.05
C ALA A 151 -16.10 53.02 -22.48
N GLU A 152 -17.16 52.91 -21.69
CA GLU A 152 -17.64 51.64 -21.14
C GLU A 152 -18.02 50.66 -22.27
N CYS A 153 -18.84 51.11 -23.24
CA CYS A 153 -19.24 50.27 -24.36
C CYS A 153 -18.06 49.86 -25.27
N LEU A 154 -17.07 50.75 -25.46
CA LEU A 154 -15.87 50.45 -26.23
C LEU A 154 -15.00 49.39 -25.54
N ALA A 155 -14.78 49.48 -24.22
CA ALA A 155 -14.02 48.49 -23.47
C ALA A 155 -14.65 47.09 -23.55
N ILE A 156 -15.99 47.02 -23.45
CA ILE A 156 -16.74 45.77 -23.63
C ILE A 156 -16.53 45.21 -25.04
N VAL A 157 -16.77 46.00 -26.09
CA VAL A 157 -16.67 45.50 -27.48
C VAL A 157 -15.24 45.14 -27.88
N LEU A 158 -14.23 45.87 -27.40
CA LEU A 158 -12.83 45.51 -27.62
C LEU A 158 -12.49 44.17 -26.95
N THR A 159 -13.07 43.90 -25.78
CA THR A 159 -12.92 42.60 -25.11
C THR A 159 -13.62 41.49 -25.88
N ASP A 160 -14.86 41.71 -26.32
CA ASP A 160 -15.62 40.75 -27.14
C ASP A 160 -14.87 40.42 -28.45
N LEU A 161 -14.33 41.44 -29.12
CA LEU A 161 -13.50 41.30 -30.32
C LEU A 161 -12.21 40.52 -30.03
N GLY A 162 -11.56 40.80 -28.90
CA GLY A 162 -10.38 40.06 -28.45
C GLY A 162 -10.68 38.58 -28.23
N THR A 163 -11.84 38.26 -27.66
CA THR A 163 -12.31 36.87 -27.48
C THR A 163 -12.60 36.20 -28.81
N SER A 164 -13.29 36.88 -29.74
CA SER A 164 -13.53 36.35 -31.10
C SER A 164 -12.23 36.07 -31.85
N LEU A 165 -11.24 36.97 -31.78
CA LEU A 165 -9.93 36.80 -32.41
C LEU A 165 -9.15 35.62 -31.80
N LYS A 166 -9.17 35.48 -30.48
CA LYS A 166 -8.58 34.34 -29.78
C LYS A 166 -9.19 33.02 -30.24
N LEU A 167 -10.52 32.92 -30.30
CA LEU A 167 -11.23 31.72 -30.76
C LEU A 167 -10.95 31.40 -32.24
N ALA A 168 -10.66 32.41 -33.06
CA ALA A 168 -10.24 32.26 -34.45
C ALA A 168 -8.75 31.87 -34.61
N GLY A 169 -7.99 31.71 -33.52
CA GLY A 169 -6.56 31.39 -33.53
C GLY A 169 -5.62 32.59 -33.65
N ASN A 170 -6.15 33.81 -33.75
CA ASN A 170 -5.38 35.05 -33.84
C ASN A 170 -5.06 35.59 -32.43
N THR A 171 -4.39 34.78 -31.62
CA THR A 171 -4.17 35.05 -30.19
C THR A 171 -3.46 36.37 -29.91
N GLN A 172 -2.43 36.71 -30.70
CA GLN A 172 -1.67 37.94 -30.49
C GLN A 172 -2.51 39.21 -30.76
N GLU A 173 -3.37 39.17 -31.77
CA GLU A 173 -4.30 40.27 -32.06
C GLU A 173 -5.38 40.36 -30.97
N GLY A 174 -5.85 39.22 -30.46
CA GLY A 174 -6.78 39.16 -29.33
C GLY A 174 -6.21 39.81 -28.07
N ILE A 175 -4.95 39.49 -27.71
CA ILE A 175 -4.22 40.12 -26.60
C ILE A 175 -4.15 41.64 -26.78
N GLN A 176 -3.84 42.09 -27.99
CA GLN A 176 -3.78 43.52 -28.30
C GLN A 176 -5.13 44.21 -28.06
N LYS A 177 -6.25 43.56 -28.42
CA LYS A 177 -7.59 44.09 -28.17
C LYS A 177 -7.94 44.16 -26.69
N TYR A 178 -7.52 43.21 -25.87
CA TYR A 178 -7.69 43.34 -24.41
C TYR A 178 -6.88 44.49 -23.82
N TYR A 179 -5.63 44.71 -24.27
CA TYR A 179 -4.85 45.88 -23.85
C TYR A 179 -5.46 47.20 -24.34
N GLU A 180 -6.04 47.23 -25.54
CA GLU A 180 -6.82 48.39 -26.01
C GLU A 180 -8.02 48.64 -25.09
N ALA A 181 -8.77 47.60 -24.68
CA ALA A 181 -9.87 47.73 -23.73
C ALA A 181 -9.42 48.33 -22.39
N LEU A 182 -8.29 47.86 -21.84
CA LEU A 182 -7.73 48.34 -20.57
C LEU A 182 -7.14 49.76 -20.66
N LYS A 183 -6.77 50.23 -21.85
CA LYS A 183 -6.40 51.64 -22.06
C LYS A 183 -7.60 52.57 -21.98
N ILE A 184 -8.78 52.09 -22.35
CA ILE A 184 -10.04 52.84 -22.29
C ILE A 184 -10.59 52.83 -20.86
N ASP A 185 -10.66 51.64 -20.24
CA ASP A 185 -11.08 51.47 -18.87
C ASP A 185 -10.09 50.59 -18.09
N PRO A 186 -9.18 51.20 -17.30
CA PRO A 186 -8.21 50.47 -16.48
C PRO A 186 -8.82 49.60 -15.39
N HIS A 187 -10.10 49.79 -15.04
CA HIS A 187 -10.82 49.06 -14.00
C HIS A 187 -11.73 47.95 -14.56
N TYR A 188 -11.65 47.68 -15.88
CA TYR A 188 -12.51 46.70 -16.52
C TYR A 188 -12.05 45.25 -16.26
N ALA A 189 -12.57 44.65 -15.19
CA ALA A 189 -12.22 43.30 -14.72
C ALA A 189 -12.30 42.18 -15.80
N PRO A 190 -13.31 42.13 -16.70
CA PRO A 190 -13.38 41.08 -17.72
C PRO A 190 -12.20 41.07 -18.70
N ALA A 191 -11.60 42.22 -19.03
CA ALA A 191 -10.42 42.27 -19.89
C ALA A 191 -9.19 41.67 -19.19
N TYR A 192 -8.99 41.97 -17.90
CA TYR A 192 -7.94 41.31 -17.11
C TYR A 192 -8.16 39.80 -17.00
N TYR A 193 -9.39 39.36 -16.74
CA TYR A 193 -9.71 37.93 -16.66
C TYR A 193 -9.40 37.21 -17.98
N ASN A 194 -9.85 37.76 -19.12
CA ASN A 194 -9.61 37.15 -20.43
C ASN A 194 -8.13 37.17 -20.83
N LEU A 195 -7.36 38.20 -20.46
CA LEU A 195 -5.89 38.15 -20.56
C LEU A 195 -5.30 37.02 -19.72
N GLY A 196 -5.78 36.84 -18.49
CA GLY A 196 -5.38 35.75 -17.62
C GLY A 196 -5.63 34.37 -18.24
N VAL A 197 -6.79 34.17 -18.87
CA VAL A 197 -7.14 32.93 -19.59
C VAL A 197 -6.16 32.68 -20.72
N VAL A 198 -5.89 33.68 -21.57
CA VAL A 198 -4.96 33.54 -22.69
C VAL A 198 -3.54 33.23 -22.21
N TYR A 199 -3.04 33.94 -21.21
CA TYR A 199 -1.72 33.69 -20.67
C TYR A 199 -1.62 32.31 -19.98
N SER A 200 -2.70 31.84 -19.36
CA SER A 200 -2.78 30.50 -18.78
C SER A 200 -2.68 29.42 -19.85
N GLU A 201 -3.38 29.57 -20.98
CA GLU A 201 -3.31 28.65 -22.13
C GLU A 201 -1.92 28.66 -22.79
N MET A 202 -1.23 29.80 -22.75
CA MET A 202 0.17 29.94 -23.19
C MET A 202 1.19 29.42 -22.14
N MET A 203 0.73 28.84 -21.03
CA MET A 203 1.55 28.39 -19.90
C MET A 203 2.38 29.50 -19.23
N GLN A 204 2.03 30.78 -19.44
CA GLN A 204 2.64 31.93 -18.80
C GLN A 204 1.95 32.21 -17.46
N TYR A 205 2.11 31.28 -16.53
CA TYR A 205 1.33 31.24 -15.29
C TYR A 205 1.51 32.46 -14.37
N ASP A 206 2.70 33.05 -14.26
CA ASP A 206 2.90 34.26 -13.42
C ASP A 206 2.15 35.47 -13.98
N THR A 207 2.21 35.66 -15.30
CA THR A 207 1.47 36.71 -15.99
C THR A 207 -0.04 36.48 -15.86
N ALA A 208 -0.48 35.22 -15.99
CA ALA A 208 -1.88 34.84 -15.83
C ALA A 208 -2.40 35.14 -14.42
N LEU A 209 -1.65 34.74 -13.38
CA LEU A 209 -1.98 35.03 -11.98
C LEU A 209 -2.08 36.53 -11.74
N GLY A 210 -1.10 37.32 -12.21
CA GLY A 210 -1.15 38.77 -12.09
C GLY A 210 -2.36 39.41 -12.79
N CYS A 211 -2.83 38.83 -13.89
CA CYS A 211 -4.07 39.26 -14.56
C CYS A 211 -5.31 38.87 -13.75
N TYR A 212 -5.40 37.65 -13.23
CA TYR A 212 -6.54 37.22 -12.41
C TYR A 212 -6.63 37.96 -11.08
N GLU A 213 -5.49 38.24 -10.43
CA GLU A 213 -5.43 39.06 -9.21
C GLU A 213 -5.98 40.46 -9.45
N LYS A 214 -5.61 41.09 -10.58
CA LYS A 214 -6.18 42.39 -10.98
C LYS A 214 -7.68 42.29 -11.26
N ALA A 215 -8.13 41.24 -11.97
CA ALA A 215 -9.55 41.03 -12.22
C ALA A 215 -10.35 40.87 -10.91
N ALA A 216 -9.80 40.14 -9.93
CA ALA A 216 -10.39 39.96 -8.61
C ALA A 216 -10.32 41.23 -7.74
N LEU A 217 -9.28 42.06 -7.90
CA LEU A 217 -9.16 43.36 -7.22
C LEU A 217 -10.24 44.33 -7.68
N GLU A 218 -10.42 44.46 -9.00
CA GLU A 218 -11.42 45.36 -9.59
C GLU A 218 -12.85 44.85 -9.38
N ARG A 219 -13.04 43.52 -9.34
CA ARG A 219 -14.32 42.88 -9.04
C ARG A 219 -14.15 41.77 -7.99
N PRO A 220 -14.25 42.08 -6.68
CA PRO A 220 -14.07 41.09 -5.61
C PRO A 220 -15.03 39.89 -5.65
N MET A 221 -16.19 40.03 -6.30
CA MET A 221 -17.17 38.95 -6.49
C MET A 221 -17.00 38.22 -7.84
N TYR A 222 -15.77 38.14 -8.38
CA TYR A 222 -15.50 37.44 -9.64
C TYR A 222 -15.02 36.00 -9.39
N ALA A 223 -15.98 35.07 -9.23
CA ALA A 223 -15.72 33.69 -8.80
C ALA A 223 -14.77 32.92 -9.75
N GLU A 224 -14.92 33.12 -11.06
CA GLU A 224 -14.14 32.47 -12.12
C GLU A 224 -12.64 32.81 -12.01
N ALA A 225 -12.31 34.05 -11.64
CA ALA A 225 -10.92 34.47 -11.47
C ALA A 225 -10.25 33.68 -10.34
N TYR A 226 -10.91 33.56 -9.17
CA TYR A 226 -10.40 32.76 -8.06
C TYR A 226 -10.31 31.26 -8.41
N CYS A 227 -11.29 30.71 -9.13
CA CYS A 227 -11.23 29.31 -9.56
C CYS A 227 -10.00 29.06 -10.45
N ASN A 228 -9.75 29.93 -11.44
CA ASN A 228 -8.62 29.76 -12.35
C ASN A 228 -7.27 30.00 -11.67
N MET A 229 -7.18 30.93 -10.71
CA MET A 229 -6.00 31.07 -9.86
C MET A 229 -5.73 29.76 -9.10
N GLY A 230 -6.77 29.17 -8.51
CA GLY A 230 -6.66 27.90 -7.79
C GLY A 230 -6.15 26.75 -8.67
N VAL A 231 -6.60 26.69 -9.92
CA VAL A 231 -6.11 25.69 -10.90
C VAL A 231 -4.62 25.87 -11.16
N ILE A 232 -4.15 27.10 -11.34
CA ILE A 232 -2.73 27.39 -11.55
C ILE A 232 -1.90 26.99 -10.33
N TYR A 233 -2.32 27.36 -9.11
CA TYR A 233 -1.60 26.99 -7.89
C TYR A 233 -1.54 25.47 -7.70
N LYS A 234 -2.63 24.75 -7.98
CA LYS A 234 -2.66 23.29 -7.95
C LYS A 234 -1.65 22.67 -8.92
N ASN A 235 -1.62 23.18 -10.16
CA ASN A 235 -0.68 22.69 -11.18
C ASN A 235 0.80 23.00 -10.83
N ARG A 236 1.05 23.98 -9.97
CA ARG A 236 2.38 24.29 -9.39
C ARG A 236 2.71 23.44 -8.16
N GLY A 237 1.77 22.64 -7.66
CA GLY A 237 1.93 21.88 -6.41
C GLY A 237 1.71 22.69 -5.13
N ASP A 238 1.31 23.96 -5.23
CA ASP A 238 0.93 24.80 -4.09
C ASP A 238 -0.55 24.57 -3.75
N LEU A 239 -0.79 23.46 -3.05
CA LEU A 239 -2.14 22.99 -2.73
C LEU A 239 -2.85 23.91 -1.74
N GLU A 240 -2.11 24.50 -0.81
CA GLU A 240 -2.62 25.41 0.21
C GLU A 240 -3.16 26.71 -0.43
N SER A 241 -2.40 27.33 -1.34
CA SER A 241 -2.88 28.50 -2.09
C SER A 241 -4.04 28.15 -3.02
N ALA A 242 -4.03 26.96 -3.62
CA ALA A 242 -5.12 26.49 -4.45
C ALA A 242 -6.43 26.38 -3.66
N ILE A 243 -6.38 25.72 -2.49
CA ILE A 243 -7.50 25.58 -1.56
C ILE A 243 -8.03 26.96 -1.13
N ALA A 244 -7.16 27.90 -0.76
CA ALA A 244 -7.57 29.25 -0.38
C ALA A 244 -8.30 29.99 -1.53
N CYS A 245 -7.87 29.79 -2.77
CA CYS A 245 -8.54 30.34 -3.94
C CYS A 245 -9.92 29.70 -4.17
N TYR A 246 -10.04 28.37 -4.04
CA TYR A 246 -11.33 27.69 -4.15
C TYR A 246 -12.29 28.06 -3.01
N GLU A 247 -11.80 28.23 -1.78
CA GLU A 247 -12.62 28.69 -0.65
C GLU A 247 -13.18 30.10 -0.92
N ARG A 248 -12.37 31.01 -1.47
CA ARG A 248 -12.85 32.33 -1.92
C ARG A 248 -13.87 32.23 -3.05
N CYS A 249 -13.62 31.38 -4.05
CA CYS A 249 -14.55 31.12 -5.15
C CYS A 249 -15.92 30.66 -4.62
N LEU A 250 -15.93 29.67 -3.72
CA LEU A 250 -17.14 29.08 -3.15
C LEU A 250 -17.82 29.98 -2.12
N ALA A 251 -17.10 30.91 -1.48
CA ALA A 251 -17.69 31.95 -0.66
C ALA A 251 -18.49 32.96 -1.51
N VAL A 252 -18.01 33.26 -2.72
CA VAL A 252 -18.70 34.14 -3.68
C VAL A 252 -19.84 33.41 -4.39
N SER A 253 -19.61 32.17 -4.82
CA SER A 253 -20.58 31.34 -5.55
C SER A 253 -20.60 29.91 -4.97
N PRO A 254 -21.46 29.64 -3.95
CA PRO A 254 -21.50 28.35 -3.27
C PRO A 254 -21.87 27.15 -4.16
N ASN A 255 -22.52 27.39 -5.31
CA ASN A 255 -22.93 26.37 -6.27
C ASN A 255 -21.97 26.25 -7.48
N PHE A 256 -20.74 26.76 -7.36
CA PHE A 256 -19.74 26.65 -8.41
C PHE A 256 -19.14 25.23 -8.45
N GLU A 257 -19.80 24.32 -9.17
CA GLU A 257 -19.48 22.88 -9.19
C GLU A 257 -18.04 22.56 -9.61
N ILE A 258 -17.49 23.30 -10.58
CA ILE A 258 -16.09 23.12 -11.01
C ILE A 258 -15.11 23.37 -9.85
N ALA A 259 -15.39 24.37 -9.02
CA ALA A 259 -14.56 24.73 -7.87
C ALA A 259 -14.73 23.72 -6.72
N LYS A 260 -15.93 23.18 -6.51
CA LYS A 260 -16.15 22.07 -5.56
C LYS A 260 -15.34 20.82 -5.96
N ASN A 261 -15.38 20.45 -7.24
CA ASN A 261 -14.62 19.32 -7.76
C ASN A 261 -13.11 19.55 -7.64
N ASN A 262 -12.62 20.72 -8.06
CA ASN A 262 -11.20 21.05 -7.95
C ASN A 262 -10.72 21.15 -6.49
N MET A 263 -11.57 21.63 -5.58
CA MET A 263 -11.34 21.64 -4.15
C MET A 263 -11.22 20.22 -3.59
N ALA A 264 -12.10 19.29 -3.99
CA ALA A 264 -12.03 17.90 -3.57
C ALA A 264 -10.73 17.22 -4.02
N ILE A 265 -10.29 17.48 -5.26
CA ILE A 265 -9.01 16.99 -5.77
C ILE A 265 -7.84 17.56 -4.96
N ALA A 266 -7.76 18.88 -4.80
CA ALA A 266 -6.66 19.53 -4.07
C ALA A 266 -6.58 19.09 -2.60
N LEU A 267 -7.73 18.91 -1.93
CA LEU A 267 -7.78 18.37 -0.57
C LEU A 267 -7.32 16.90 -0.51
N THR A 268 -7.62 16.10 -1.53
CA THR A 268 -7.17 14.70 -1.61
C THR A 268 -5.66 14.63 -1.82
N ASP A 269 -5.11 15.46 -2.70
CA ASP A 269 -3.66 15.55 -2.92
C ASP A 269 -2.94 16.01 -1.63
N LEU A 270 -3.50 17.01 -0.93
CA LEU A 270 -2.93 17.51 0.32
C LEU A 270 -3.01 16.46 1.42
N GLY A 271 -4.15 15.76 1.54
CA GLY A 271 -4.31 14.65 2.47
C GLY A 271 -3.29 13.54 2.23
N THR A 272 -3.00 13.24 0.97
CA THR A 272 -1.99 12.25 0.59
C THR A 272 -0.57 12.70 0.96
N LYS A 273 -0.23 13.96 0.67
CA LYS A 273 1.06 14.54 1.09
C LYS A 273 1.25 14.46 2.60
N VAL A 274 0.28 14.92 3.39
CA VAL A 274 0.34 14.93 4.86
C VAL A 274 0.40 13.52 5.45
N LYS A 275 -0.34 12.57 4.86
CA LYS A 275 -0.26 11.15 5.23
C LYS A 275 1.16 10.60 5.01
N LEU A 276 1.78 10.92 3.86
CA LEU A 276 3.14 10.50 3.53
C LEU A 276 4.20 11.14 4.45
N GLU A 277 3.95 12.35 4.94
CA GLU A 277 4.77 13.01 5.97
C GLU A 277 4.62 12.38 7.37
N GLY A 278 3.64 11.48 7.54
CA GLY A 278 3.45 10.65 8.73
C GLY A 278 2.20 10.97 9.55
N ASP A 279 1.46 12.03 9.25
CA ASP A 279 0.21 12.37 9.95
C ASP A 279 -1.03 11.79 9.23
N ILE A 280 -1.25 10.50 9.45
CA ILE A 280 -2.37 9.76 8.87
C ILE A 280 -3.72 10.33 9.33
N ASN A 281 -3.83 10.80 10.58
CA ASN A 281 -5.10 11.34 11.10
C ASN A 281 -5.49 12.63 10.38
N GLN A 282 -4.52 13.51 10.14
CA GLN A 282 -4.75 14.73 9.39
C GLN A 282 -5.05 14.43 7.91
N GLY A 283 -4.38 13.45 7.31
CA GLY A 283 -4.73 12.94 5.97
C GLY A 283 -6.19 12.49 5.87
N VAL A 284 -6.67 11.70 6.85
CA VAL A 284 -8.08 11.28 6.96
C VAL A 284 -9.04 12.47 7.07
N ALA A 285 -8.68 13.51 7.82
CA ALA A 285 -9.50 14.72 7.93
C ALA A 285 -9.65 15.43 6.59
N TYR A 286 -8.56 15.53 5.81
CA TYR A 286 -8.60 16.12 4.48
C TYR A 286 -9.40 15.29 3.47
N TYR A 287 -9.27 13.96 3.46
CA TYR A 287 -10.08 13.09 2.60
C TYR A 287 -11.59 13.22 2.90
N LYS A 288 -11.96 13.30 4.19
CA LYS A 288 -13.36 13.56 4.58
C LYS A 288 -13.83 14.94 4.13
N LYS A 289 -12.99 15.97 4.25
CA LYS A 289 -13.29 17.32 3.74
C LYS A 289 -13.45 17.30 2.22
N ALA A 290 -12.65 16.52 1.48
CA ALA A 290 -12.81 16.35 0.04
C ALA A 290 -14.19 15.75 -0.31
N LEU A 291 -14.61 14.70 0.41
CA LEU A 291 -15.92 14.05 0.21
C LEU A 291 -17.11 14.94 0.60
N TYR A 292 -16.90 15.98 1.40
CA TYR A 292 -17.93 17.00 1.64
C TYR A 292 -18.21 17.83 0.37
N TYR A 293 -17.18 18.15 -0.41
CA TYR A 293 -17.33 18.90 -1.66
C TYR A 293 -17.74 18.04 -2.84
N ASN A 294 -17.24 16.80 -2.92
CA ASN A 294 -17.65 15.81 -3.91
C ASN A 294 -17.81 14.43 -3.25
N TRP A 295 -19.06 14.10 -2.91
CA TRP A 295 -19.40 12.91 -2.14
C TRP A 295 -19.25 11.59 -2.89
N HIS A 296 -19.11 11.62 -4.22
CA HIS A 296 -18.90 10.45 -5.06
C HIS A 296 -17.49 10.44 -5.68
N TYR A 297 -16.51 11.13 -5.05
CA TYR A 297 -15.14 11.16 -5.54
C TYR A 297 -14.38 9.88 -5.15
N ALA A 298 -14.24 8.96 -6.10
CA ALA A 298 -13.69 7.63 -5.87
C ALA A 298 -12.23 7.64 -5.35
N ASP A 299 -11.37 8.55 -5.81
CA ASP A 299 -9.96 8.59 -5.38
C ASP A 299 -9.83 8.98 -3.90
N ALA A 300 -10.65 9.93 -3.44
CA ALA A 300 -10.72 10.30 -2.03
C ALA A 300 -11.21 9.12 -1.17
N MET A 301 -12.18 8.35 -1.66
CA MET A 301 -12.65 7.13 -0.96
C MET A 301 -11.55 6.07 -0.92
N TYR A 302 -10.88 5.81 -2.03
CA TYR A 302 -9.78 4.85 -2.09
C TYR A 302 -8.66 5.22 -1.11
N ASN A 303 -8.20 6.48 -1.15
CA ASN A 303 -7.15 6.97 -0.26
C ASN A 303 -7.56 6.96 1.22
N LEU A 304 -8.84 7.22 1.51
CA LEU A 304 -9.39 7.06 2.85
C LEU A 304 -9.41 5.59 3.29
N GLY A 305 -9.72 4.67 2.38
CA GLY A 305 -9.59 3.23 2.60
C GLY A 305 -8.16 2.80 2.92
N VAL A 306 -7.17 3.32 2.18
CA VAL A 306 -5.74 3.12 2.45
C VAL A 306 -5.35 3.62 3.83
N ALA A 307 -5.73 4.87 4.16
CA ALA A 307 -5.42 5.45 5.46
C ALA A 307 -6.04 4.65 6.62
N TYR A 308 -7.29 4.20 6.51
CA TYR A 308 -7.88 3.33 7.53
C TYR A 308 -7.21 1.96 7.62
N GLY A 309 -6.73 1.42 6.49
CA GLY A 309 -5.93 0.19 6.47
C GLY A 309 -4.62 0.35 7.25
N GLU A 310 -3.89 1.45 7.04
CA GLU A 310 -2.66 1.78 7.79
C GLU A 310 -2.93 1.99 9.29
N MET A 311 -4.12 2.50 9.66
CA MET A 311 -4.58 2.60 11.04
C MET A 311 -5.12 1.28 11.63
N LEU A 312 -5.06 0.16 10.88
CA LEU A 312 -5.62 -1.15 11.23
C LEU A 312 -7.14 -1.14 11.47
N LYS A 313 -7.85 -0.13 10.99
CA LYS A 313 -9.32 -0.01 11.03
C LYS A 313 -9.94 -0.70 9.81
N PHE A 314 -9.71 -2.02 9.72
CA PHE A 314 -10.02 -2.80 8.53
C PHE A 314 -11.50 -2.76 8.10
N ASP A 315 -12.46 -2.69 9.03
CA ASP A 315 -13.88 -2.61 8.68
C ASP A 315 -14.20 -1.31 7.91
N MET A 316 -13.61 -0.19 8.32
CA MET A 316 -13.75 1.08 7.63
C MET A 316 -13.02 1.06 6.28
N ALA A 317 -11.84 0.44 6.22
CA ALA A 317 -11.09 0.31 4.97
C ALA A 317 -11.90 -0.47 3.91
N VAL A 318 -12.54 -1.58 4.28
CA VAL A 318 -13.41 -2.36 3.39
C VAL A 318 -14.53 -1.51 2.83
N VAL A 319 -15.27 -0.80 3.68
CA VAL A 319 -16.38 0.08 3.24
C VAL A 319 -15.89 1.10 2.21
N PHE A 320 -14.78 1.77 2.47
CA PHE A 320 -14.29 2.81 1.57
C PHE A 320 -13.68 2.27 0.27
N TYR A 321 -13.08 1.08 0.28
CA TYR A 321 -12.68 0.42 -0.97
C TYR A 321 -13.87 -0.05 -1.80
N GLU A 322 -14.91 -0.60 -1.17
CA GLU A 322 -16.15 -0.99 -1.86
C GLU A 322 -16.85 0.22 -2.47
N LEU A 323 -16.91 1.35 -1.76
CA LEU A 323 -17.44 2.60 -2.28
C LEU A 323 -16.58 3.17 -3.41
N ALA A 324 -15.25 3.18 -3.26
CA ALA A 324 -14.36 3.63 -4.32
C ALA A 324 -14.55 2.81 -5.61
N PHE A 325 -14.67 1.49 -5.48
CA PHE A 325 -14.94 0.61 -6.61
C PHE A 325 -16.35 0.81 -7.20
N HIS A 326 -17.35 1.09 -6.36
CA HIS A 326 -18.70 1.39 -6.83
C HIS A 326 -18.76 2.63 -7.73
N PHE A 327 -18.10 3.72 -7.32
CA PHE A 327 -18.06 4.97 -8.10
C PHE A 327 -17.01 4.98 -9.21
N ASN A 328 -15.98 4.13 -9.11
CA ASN A 328 -15.01 3.89 -10.16
C ASN A 328 -14.74 2.38 -10.35
N PRO A 329 -15.51 1.69 -11.23
CA PRO A 329 -15.33 0.27 -11.52
C PRO A 329 -13.99 -0.10 -12.17
N HIS A 330 -13.15 0.87 -12.51
CA HIS A 330 -11.81 0.66 -13.06
C HIS A 330 -10.68 0.78 -12.02
N CYS A 331 -11.01 0.94 -10.73
CA CYS A 331 -10.02 1.00 -9.65
C CYS A 331 -9.53 -0.41 -9.25
N ALA A 332 -8.56 -0.96 -9.99
CA ALA A 332 -7.96 -2.27 -9.70
C ALA A 332 -7.25 -2.29 -8.34
N GLU A 333 -6.69 -1.16 -7.91
CA GLU A 333 -6.00 -0.96 -6.64
C GLU A 333 -6.91 -1.20 -5.43
N ALA A 334 -8.17 -0.74 -5.48
CA ALA A 334 -9.17 -0.99 -4.43
C ALA A 334 -9.46 -2.49 -4.30
N CYS A 335 -9.67 -3.19 -5.42
CA CYS A 335 -9.89 -4.64 -5.44
C CYS A 335 -8.68 -5.40 -4.89
N ASN A 336 -7.46 -5.00 -5.25
CA ASN A 336 -6.25 -5.61 -4.69
C ASN A 336 -6.19 -5.45 -3.17
N ASN A 337 -6.43 -4.25 -2.65
CA ASN A 337 -6.33 -3.98 -1.22
C ASN A 337 -7.46 -4.66 -0.42
N LEU A 338 -8.67 -4.78 -0.99
CA LEU A 338 -9.73 -5.63 -0.45
C LEU A 338 -9.28 -7.08 -0.36
N GLY A 339 -8.65 -7.60 -1.41
CA GLY A 339 -8.10 -8.96 -1.43
C GLY A 339 -7.07 -9.19 -0.32
N VAL A 340 -6.22 -8.20 -0.02
CA VAL A 340 -5.25 -8.26 1.08
C VAL A 340 -5.96 -8.39 2.42
N ILE A 341 -6.97 -7.55 2.68
CA ILE A 341 -7.74 -7.58 3.93
C ILE A 341 -8.48 -8.92 4.08
N TYR A 342 -9.11 -9.43 3.02
CA TYR A 342 -9.82 -10.71 3.07
C TYR A 342 -8.86 -11.88 3.32
N LYS A 343 -7.67 -11.87 2.73
CA LYS A 343 -6.61 -12.84 3.00
C LYS A 343 -6.20 -12.80 4.48
N ASP A 344 -5.97 -11.61 5.04
CA ASP A 344 -5.56 -11.44 6.44
C ASP A 344 -6.67 -11.84 7.43
N ARG A 345 -7.95 -11.81 6.99
CA ARG A 345 -9.11 -12.36 7.72
C ARG A 345 -9.37 -13.84 7.46
N ASP A 346 -8.43 -14.56 6.84
CA ASP A 346 -8.53 -15.99 6.49
C ASP A 346 -9.71 -16.32 5.55
N ASN A 347 -10.26 -15.32 4.85
CA ASN A 347 -11.29 -15.52 3.82
C ASN A 347 -10.63 -15.59 2.44
N LEU A 348 -9.96 -16.72 2.19
CA LEU A 348 -9.16 -16.91 0.99
C LEU A 348 -9.98 -16.88 -0.30
N ASP A 349 -11.24 -17.35 -0.27
CA ASP A 349 -12.11 -17.38 -1.46
C ASP A 349 -12.46 -15.95 -1.92
N LYS A 350 -12.89 -15.08 -1.01
CA LYS A 350 -13.11 -13.66 -1.33
C LYS A 350 -11.84 -12.95 -1.75
N ALA A 351 -10.69 -13.31 -1.16
CA ALA A 351 -9.41 -12.75 -1.58
C ALA A 351 -9.11 -13.10 -3.04
N VAL A 352 -9.31 -14.35 -3.45
CA VAL A 352 -9.16 -14.79 -4.86
C VAL A 352 -10.10 -14.03 -5.78
N GLU A 353 -11.38 -13.89 -5.42
CA GLU A 353 -12.36 -13.11 -6.21
C GLU A 353 -11.90 -11.67 -6.42
N CYS A 354 -11.44 -11.01 -5.36
CA CYS A 354 -10.95 -9.64 -5.41
C CYS A 354 -9.72 -9.48 -6.31
N TYR A 355 -8.73 -10.39 -6.19
CA TYR A 355 -7.55 -10.36 -7.05
C TYR A 355 -7.88 -10.67 -8.51
N GLN A 356 -8.75 -11.64 -8.77
CA GLN A 356 -9.21 -11.95 -10.14
C GLN A 356 -9.95 -10.76 -10.75
N LEU A 357 -10.78 -10.06 -9.97
CA LEU A 357 -11.44 -8.83 -10.41
C LEU A 357 -10.42 -7.73 -10.72
N ALA A 358 -9.43 -7.50 -9.86
CA ALA A 358 -8.34 -6.55 -10.13
C ALA A 358 -7.60 -6.89 -11.44
N LEU A 359 -7.34 -8.17 -11.70
CA LEU A 359 -6.66 -8.65 -12.91
C LEU A 359 -7.55 -8.60 -14.16
N SER A 360 -8.88 -8.66 -14.00
CA SER A 360 -9.80 -8.45 -15.12
C SER A 360 -9.78 -7.01 -15.64
N ILE A 361 -9.51 -6.06 -14.75
CA ILE A 361 -9.37 -4.62 -15.04
C ILE A 361 -7.95 -4.31 -15.53
N LYS A 362 -6.93 -4.85 -14.84
CA LYS A 362 -5.50 -4.61 -15.12
C LYS A 362 -4.74 -5.95 -15.19
N PRO A 363 -4.68 -6.61 -16.36
CA PRO A 363 -4.11 -7.96 -16.50
C PRO A 363 -2.65 -8.13 -16.05
N ASN A 364 -1.84 -7.07 -16.19
CA ASN A 364 -0.43 -7.06 -15.82
C ASN A 364 -0.19 -6.40 -14.45
N PHE A 365 -1.17 -6.44 -13.53
CA PHE A 365 -1.01 -5.87 -12.19
C PHE A 365 -0.14 -6.77 -11.30
N SER A 366 1.17 -6.51 -11.27
CA SER A 366 2.16 -7.35 -10.58
C SER A 366 1.82 -7.63 -9.11
N GLN A 367 1.31 -6.64 -8.37
CA GLN A 367 0.91 -6.83 -6.97
C GLN A 367 -0.20 -7.88 -6.83
N SER A 368 -1.28 -7.77 -7.62
CA SER A 368 -2.38 -8.75 -7.58
C SER A 368 -1.98 -10.13 -8.09
N LEU A 369 -1.13 -10.20 -9.13
CA LEU A 369 -0.58 -11.48 -9.62
C LEU A 369 0.22 -12.19 -8.52
N ASN A 370 1.13 -11.46 -7.85
CA ASN A 370 1.91 -11.99 -6.73
C ASN A 370 1.01 -12.41 -5.57
N ASN A 371 0.08 -11.54 -5.15
CA ASN A 371 -0.81 -11.81 -4.02
C ASN A 371 -1.72 -13.02 -4.29
N LEU A 372 -2.23 -13.17 -5.51
CA LEU A 372 -2.99 -14.35 -5.92
C LEU A 372 -2.12 -15.62 -5.88
N GLY A 373 -0.86 -15.53 -6.31
CA GLY A 373 0.11 -16.61 -6.18
C GLY A 373 0.39 -17.00 -4.72
N VAL A 374 0.49 -16.04 -3.81
CA VAL A 374 0.61 -16.29 -2.36
C VAL A 374 -0.63 -17.00 -1.83
N VAL A 375 -1.85 -16.58 -2.19
CA VAL A 375 -3.08 -17.26 -1.77
C VAL A 375 -3.15 -18.68 -2.31
N TYR A 376 -2.80 -18.91 -3.58
CA TYR A 376 -2.71 -20.26 -4.14
C TYR A 376 -1.66 -21.13 -3.43
N THR A 377 -0.56 -20.55 -2.98
CA THR A 377 0.44 -21.25 -2.14
C THR A 377 -0.19 -21.72 -0.83
N VAL A 378 -0.96 -20.86 -0.15
CA VAL A 378 -1.68 -21.21 1.10
C VAL A 378 -2.72 -22.31 0.85
N GLN A 379 -3.43 -22.25 -0.29
CA GLN A 379 -4.41 -23.26 -0.71
C GLN A 379 -3.79 -24.58 -1.19
N GLY A 380 -2.45 -24.70 -1.27
CA GLY A 380 -1.75 -25.89 -1.77
C GLY A 380 -1.74 -26.04 -3.30
N LYS A 381 -2.23 -25.05 -4.04
CA LYS A 381 -2.27 -25.01 -5.51
C LYS A 381 -0.93 -24.51 -6.08
N MET A 382 0.13 -25.29 -5.87
CA MET A 382 1.52 -24.83 -6.12
C MET A 382 1.80 -24.49 -7.59
N ASP A 383 1.30 -25.26 -8.57
CA ASP A 383 1.54 -24.92 -9.98
C ASP A 383 0.85 -23.61 -10.38
N ALA A 384 -0.41 -23.42 -9.93
CA ALA A 384 -1.13 -22.17 -10.17
C ALA A 384 -0.41 -20.99 -9.49
N ALA A 385 0.13 -21.19 -8.29
CA ALA A 385 0.92 -20.19 -7.58
C ALA A 385 2.18 -19.78 -8.39
N ALA A 386 2.96 -20.76 -8.88
CA ALA A 386 4.16 -20.51 -9.68
C ALA A 386 3.83 -19.65 -10.90
N ILE A 387 2.80 -20.05 -11.67
CA ILE A 387 2.40 -19.33 -12.90
C ILE A 387 2.01 -17.89 -12.59
N MET A 388 1.27 -17.63 -11.51
CA MET A 388 0.87 -16.26 -11.15
C MET A 388 2.07 -15.42 -10.72
N ILE A 389 2.99 -15.96 -9.92
CA ILE A 389 4.20 -15.25 -9.47
C ILE A 389 5.15 -14.98 -10.65
N GLU A 390 5.33 -15.95 -11.55
CA GLU A 390 6.13 -15.77 -12.77
C GLU A 390 5.55 -14.69 -13.68
N LYS A 391 4.22 -14.64 -13.84
CA LYS A 391 3.55 -13.53 -14.53
C LYS A 391 3.78 -12.19 -13.83
N ALA A 392 3.78 -12.15 -12.50
CA ALA A 392 4.07 -10.92 -11.75
C ALA A 392 5.48 -10.40 -12.05
N ILE A 393 6.46 -11.31 -12.13
CA ILE A 393 7.86 -11.01 -12.47
C ILE A 393 7.98 -10.54 -13.93
N ILE A 394 7.28 -11.18 -14.87
CA ILE A 394 7.26 -10.74 -16.28
C ILE A 394 6.66 -9.33 -16.40
N ALA A 395 5.58 -9.05 -15.67
CA ALA A 395 4.91 -7.76 -15.67
C ALA A 395 5.77 -6.65 -15.00
N ASN A 396 6.54 -6.99 -13.96
CA ASN A 396 7.50 -6.09 -13.33
C ASN A 396 8.76 -6.86 -12.87
N PRO A 397 9.84 -6.86 -13.69
CA PRO A 397 11.09 -7.53 -13.35
C PRO A 397 11.84 -6.96 -12.14
N THR A 398 11.46 -5.77 -11.67
CA THR A 398 12.03 -5.13 -10.47
C THR A 398 11.19 -5.38 -9.21
N TYR A 399 10.16 -6.24 -9.28
CA TYR A 399 9.34 -6.56 -8.11
C TYR A 399 10.02 -7.60 -7.21
N ALA A 400 10.88 -7.13 -6.31
CA ALA A 400 11.70 -7.98 -5.44
C ALA A 400 10.87 -9.02 -4.65
N GLU A 401 9.71 -8.64 -4.11
CA GLU A 401 8.89 -9.54 -3.29
C GLU A 401 8.40 -10.78 -4.06
N ALA A 402 8.12 -10.65 -5.36
CA ALA A 402 7.71 -11.77 -6.20
C ALA A 402 8.82 -12.84 -6.30
N TYR A 403 10.08 -12.43 -6.38
CA TYR A 403 11.22 -13.37 -6.36
C TYR A 403 11.37 -14.08 -5.01
N ASN A 404 11.14 -13.38 -3.89
CA ASN A 404 11.12 -14.03 -2.58
C ASN A 404 10.00 -15.08 -2.49
N ASN A 405 8.79 -14.74 -2.92
CA ASN A 405 7.65 -15.67 -2.88
C ASN A 405 7.84 -16.87 -3.82
N LEU A 406 8.47 -16.66 -4.97
CA LEU A 406 8.88 -17.74 -5.87
C LEU A 406 9.91 -18.66 -5.21
N GLY A 407 10.89 -18.09 -4.49
CA GLY A 407 11.88 -18.85 -3.74
C GLY A 407 11.24 -19.69 -2.62
N VAL A 408 10.24 -19.16 -1.92
CA VAL A 408 9.46 -19.88 -0.90
C VAL A 408 8.76 -21.08 -1.53
N LEU A 409 8.11 -20.86 -2.68
CA LEU A 409 7.41 -21.91 -3.41
C LEU A 409 8.36 -23.02 -3.88
N TYR A 410 9.53 -22.67 -4.42
CA TYR A 410 10.53 -23.65 -4.84
C TYR A 410 11.11 -24.44 -3.65
N ARG A 411 11.36 -23.78 -2.51
CA ARG A 411 11.82 -24.46 -1.30
C ARG A 411 10.78 -25.47 -0.81
N ASP A 412 9.52 -25.06 -0.74
CA ASP A 412 8.43 -25.92 -0.31
C ASP A 412 8.22 -27.07 -1.31
N ALA A 413 8.49 -26.86 -2.60
CA ALA A 413 8.49 -27.93 -3.62
C ALA A 413 9.75 -28.83 -3.61
N GLY A 414 10.72 -28.59 -2.70
CA GLY A 414 11.97 -29.35 -2.61
C GLY A 414 13.09 -28.91 -3.57
N ASN A 415 12.87 -27.90 -4.40
CA ASN A 415 13.85 -27.39 -5.38
C ASN A 415 14.77 -26.33 -4.76
N ILE A 416 15.67 -26.74 -3.87
CA ILE A 416 16.48 -25.83 -3.05
C ILE A 416 17.40 -24.92 -3.89
N SER A 417 18.01 -25.44 -4.96
CA SER A 417 18.89 -24.64 -5.84
C SER A 417 18.13 -23.47 -6.50
N MET A 418 16.93 -23.75 -7.01
CA MET A 418 16.06 -22.72 -7.60
C MET A 418 15.57 -21.73 -6.54
N ALA A 419 15.30 -22.20 -5.32
CA ALA A 419 14.93 -21.33 -4.21
C ALA A 419 16.04 -20.32 -3.87
N VAL A 420 17.28 -20.79 -3.68
CA VAL A 420 18.44 -19.92 -3.41
C VAL A 420 18.64 -18.92 -4.54
N THR A 421 18.57 -19.36 -5.80
CA THR A 421 18.68 -18.48 -6.96
C THR A 421 17.62 -17.37 -6.94
N ALA A 422 16.36 -17.70 -6.65
CA ALA A 422 15.27 -16.73 -6.58
C ALA A 422 15.48 -15.71 -5.45
N TYR A 423 15.89 -16.16 -4.26
CA TYR A 423 16.22 -15.23 -3.17
C TYR A 423 17.40 -14.32 -3.51
N GLU A 424 18.40 -14.82 -4.23
CA GLU A 424 19.52 -13.99 -4.70
C GLU A 424 19.09 -12.95 -5.73
N GLN A 425 18.12 -13.24 -6.60
CA GLN A 425 17.54 -12.23 -7.49
C GLN A 425 16.76 -11.16 -6.70
N CYS A 426 16.00 -11.58 -5.68
CA CYS A 426 15.36 -10.63 -4.77
C CYS A 426 16.39 -9.69 -4.12
N LEU A 427 17.48 -10.24 -3.59
CA LEU A 427 18.54 -9.49 -2.92
C LEU A 427 19.40 -8.62 -3.86
N LYS A 428 19.40 -8.89 -5.17
CA LYS A 428 20.03 -7.99 -6.16
C LYS A 428 19.20 -6.73 -6.37
N ILE A 429 17.88 -6.84 -6.25
CA ILE A 429 16.93 -5.73 -6.44
C ILE A 429 16.74 -4.95 -5.14
N ASP A 430 16.56 -5.67 -4.03
CA ASP A 430 16.42 -5.14 -2.68
C ASP A 430 17.45 -5.82 -1.74
N PRO A 431 18.66 -5.28 -1.62
CA PRO A 431 19.73 -5.85 -0.78
C PRO A 431 19.37 -6.00 0.70
N ASP A 432 18.42 -5.20 1.19
CA ASP A 432 17.98 -5.14 2.59
C ASP A 432 16.68 -5.91 2.84
N SER A 433 16.20 -6.66 1.83
CA SER A 433 15.04 -7.54 1.97
C SER A 433 15.24 -8.56 3.08
N ARG A 434 14.62 -8.31 4.25
CA ARG A 434 14.72 -9.17 5.43
C ARG A 434 14.30 -10.60 5.09
N ASN A 435 13.13 -10.76 4.49
CA ASN A 435 12.55 -12.08 4.20
C ASN A 435 13.42 -12.88 3.25
N ALA A 436 13.89 -12.29 2.15
CA ALA A 436 14.73 -12.99 1.19
C ALA A 436 16.09 -13.37 1.78
N GLY A 437 16.71 -12.47 2.55
CA GLY A 437 17.96 -12.72 3.25
C GLY A 437 17.86 -13.93 4.19
N GLN A 438 16.86 -13.94 5.08
CA GLN A 438 16.65 -15.02 6.04
C GLN A 438 16.27 -16.34 5.36
N ASN A 439 15.35 -16.29 4.39
CA ASN A 439 14.93 -17.48 3.65
C ASN A 439 16.07 -18.10 2.83
N ARG A 440 16.97 -17.28 2.27
CA ARG A 440 18.19 -17.73 1.60
C ARG A 440 19.09 -18.50 2.56
N LEU A 441 19.37 -17.92 3.73
CA LEU A 441 20.22 -18.55 4.75
C LEU A 441 19.63 -19.90 5.20
N LEU A 442 18.32 -19.95 5.47
CA LEU A 442 17.63 -21.19 5.80
C LEU A 442 17.74 -22.22 4.65
N ALA A 443 17.50 -21.81 3.41
CA ALA A 443 17.55 -22.70 2.25
C ALA A 443 18.93 -23.32 2.03
N MET A 444 20.00 -22.54 2.20
CA MET A 444 21.38 -23.03 2.04
C MET A 444 21.76 -24.14 3.04
N ASN A 445 21.11 -24.21 4.21
CA ASN A 445 21.36 -25.29 5.17
C ASN A 445 20.93 -26.67 4.66
N TYR A 446 19.97 -26.77 3.74
CA TYR A 446 19.48 -28.07 3.25
C TYR A 446 20.49 -28.81 2.38
N THR A 447 21.42 -28.10 1.75
CA THR A 447 22.41 -28.67 0.82
C THR A 447 23.85 -28.52 1.30
N ASN A 448 24.10 -27.73 2.34
CA ASN A 448 25.45 -27.51 2.84
C ASN A 448 25.92 -28.67 3.72
N GLU A 449 26.96 -29.39 3.28
CA GLU A 449 27.59 -30.46 4.05
C GLU A 449 28.76 -29.95 4.93
N GLY A 450 29.13 -28.67 4.81
CA GLY A 450 30.20 -28.04 5.60
C GLY A 450 31.60 -28.18 5.00
N ASP A 451 31.68 -28.32 3.68
CA ASP A 451 32.94 -28.42 2.94
C ASP A 451 33.64 -27.06 2.74
N ASP A 452 32.89 -25.96 2.82
CA ASP A 452 33.40 -24.60 2.69
C ASP A 452 32.72 -23.63 3.68
N ASP A 453 33.22 -22.40 3.73
CA ASP A 453 32.73 -21.35 4.66
C ASP A 453 31.63 -20.46 4.05
N LYS A 454 31.15 -20.71 2.82
CA LYS A 454 30.24 -19.77 2.12
C LYS A 454 28.94 -19.54 2.89
N LEU A 455 28.42 -20.59 3.53
CA LEU A 455 27.23 -20.46 4.36
C LEU A 455 27.50 -19.58 5.58
N PHE A 456 28.66 -19.73 6.23
CA PHE A 456 29.04 -18.88 7.35
C PHE A 456 29.24 -17.42 6.92
N GLU A 457 29.93 -17.18 5.81
CA GLU A 457 30.13 -15.85 5.23
C GLU A 457 28.79 -15.17 4.93
N ALA A 458 27.84 -15.89 4.33
CA ALA A 458 26.50 -15.40 4.07
C ALA A 458 25.77 -14.96 5.35
N HIS A 459 25.85 -15.75 6.43
CA HIS A 459 25.24 -15.38 7.72
C HIS A 459 25.91 -14.16 8.33
N ARG A 460 27.25 -14.14 8.38
CA ARG A 460 28.05 -13.04 8.94
C ARG A 460 27.77 -11.73 8.19
N ASP A 461 27.66 -11.77 6.87
CA ASP A 461 27.47 -10.59 6.05
C ASP A 461 26.01 -10.09 6.12
N TRP A 462 25.04 -11.00 6.23
CA TRP A 462 23.66 -10.63 6.53
C TRP A 462 23.55 -9.98 7.91
N GLY A 463 24.12 -10.58 8.96
CA GLY A 463 23.99 -10.09 10.33
C GLY A 463 24.66 -8.73 10.54
N ARG A 464 25.81 -8.49 9.89
CA ARG A 464 26.47 -7.17 9.89
C ARG A 464 25.62 -6.09 9.26
N ARG A 465 24.95 -6.37 8.13
CA ARG A 465 24.04 -5.40 7.49
C ARG A 465 22.77 -5.20 8.30
N PHE A 466 22.13 -6.29 8.72
CA PHE A 466 20.87 -6.27 9.47
C PHE A 466 20.98 -5.51 10.80
N MET A 467 22.10 -5.66 11.52
CA MET A 467 22.35 -4.95 12.78
C MET A 467 22.32 -3.42 12.61
N ARG A 468 22.75 -2.88 11.46
CA ARG A 468 22.79 -1.42 11.21
C ARG A 468 21.40 -0.79 11.14
N LEU A 469 20.36 -1.59 10.93
CA LEU A 469 18.97 -1.13 10.87
C LEU A 469 18.38 -0.84 12.26
N TYR A 470 19.10 -1.20 13.33
CA TYR A 470 18.63 -1.11 14.72
C TYR A 470 19.59 -0.31 15.61
N PRO A 471 19.08 0.57 16.49
CA PRO A 471 19.89 1.21 17.50
C PRO A 471 20.38 0.18 18.51
N GLN A 472 21.65 0.29 18.90
CA GLN A 472 22.32 -0.63 19.81
C GLN A 472 22.35 -0.05 21.23
N TYR A 473 22.04 -0.87 22.23
CA TYR A 473 22.33 -0.56 23.63
C TYR A 473 23.73 -1.06 24.01
N ASP A 474 24.49 -0.21 24.69
CA ASP A 474 25.87 -0.47 25.13
C ASP A 474 26.05 -0.48 26.66
N SER A 475 24.98 -0.15 27.39
CA SER A 475 24.97 -0.02 28.85
C SER A 475 23.68 -0.59 29.47
N TRP A 476 23.85 -1.22 30.65
CA TRP A 476 22.77 -1.88 31.40
C TRP A 476 22.92 -1.55 32.89
N ASP A 477 21.85 -1.06 33.50
CA ASP A 477 21.79 -0.70 34.93
C ASP A 477 21.56 -1.93 35.82
N THR A 478 22.26 -3.03 35.50
CA THR A 478 22.09 -4.32 36.16
C THR A 478 23.20 -4.53 37.19
N PRO A 479 22.87 -4.78 38.48
CA PRO A 479 23.88 -5.10 39.49
C PRO A 479 24.71 -6.32 39.09
N LYS A 480 26.03 -6.16 39.04
CA LYS A 480 27.01 -7.22 38.74
C LYS A 480 27.30 -8.10 39.96
N ASP A 481 26.25 -8.59 40.59
CA ASP A 481 26.34 -9.61 41.64
C ASP A 481 26.33 -11.00 40.97
N PRO A 482 27.40 -11.81 41.11
CA PRO A 482 27.49 -13.11 40.46
C PRO A 482 26.46 -14.13 40.97
N ASP A 483 25.97 -14.01 42.21
CA ASP A 483 25.19 -15.06 42.89
C ASP A 483 23.71 -14.72 43.05
N ARG A 484 23.28 -13.50 42.68
CA ARG A 484 21.87 -13.10 42.77
C ARG A 484 20.95 -13.95 41.87
N PRO A 485 19.64 -13.99 42.18
CA PRO A 485 18.64 -14.51 41.25
C PRO A 485 18.71 -13.80 39.89
N LEU A 486 18.55 -14.56 38.81
CA LEU A 486 18.58 -14.07 37.43
C LEU A 486 17.18 -13.95 36.85
N VAL A 487 16.98 -12.96 35.99
CA VAL A 487 15.77 -12.81 35.18
C VAL A 487 16.07 -13.29 33.75
N ILE A 488 15.39 -14.36 33.33
CA ILE A 488 15.58 -15.00 32.03
C ILE A 488 14.39 -14.65 31.13
N GLY A 489 14.69 -14.03 29.98
CA GLY A 489 13.70 -13.72 28.95
C GLY A 489 13.73 -14.76 27.84
N TYR A 490 12.59 -15.33 27.45
CA TYR A 490 12.46 -16.18 26.26
C TYR A 490 11.59 -15.51 25.19
N VAL A 491 12.13 -15.31 23.99
CA VAL A 491 11.42 -14.66 22.88
C VAL A 491 11.21 -15.61 21.70
N SER A 492 9.95 -15.75 21.28
CA SER A 492 9.59 -16.65 20.16
C SER A 492 8.18 -16.36 19.63
N PRO A 493 7.90 -16.57 18.33
CA PRO A 493 6.55 -16.69 17.80
C PRO A 493 5.97 -18.12 17.98
N ASP A 494 6.75 -19.08 18.48
CA ASP A 494 6.46 -20.51 18.35
C ASP A 494 5.90 -21.17 19.62
N TYR A 495 5.22 -20.40 20.47
CA TYR A 495 4.57 -20.90 21.69
C TYR A 495 3.20 -21.57 21.44
N PHE A 496 2.99 -22.11 20.24
CA PHE A 496 1.80 -22.88 19.83
C PHE A 496 2.22 -24.31 19.46
N THR A 497 1.32 -25.14 18.93
CA THR A 497 1.63 -26.51 18.47
C THR A 497 2.57 -26.47 17.26
N HIS A 498 3.85 -26.34 17.57
CA HIS A 498 4.98 -26.18 16.66
C HIS A 498 6.21 -26.92 17.20
N SER A 499 7.20 -27.23 16.36
CA SER A 499 8.42 -27.96 16.73
C SER A 499 9.12 -27.40 17.99
N VAL A 500 9.36 -26.08 18.04
CA VAL A 500 10.06 -25.42 19.17
C VAL A 500 9.32 -25.63 20.50
N SER A 501 7.99 -25.65 20.47
CA SER A 501 7.14 -25.77 21.67
C SER A 501 7.39 -27.05 22.47
N TYR A 502 7.79 -28.15 21.81
CA TYR A 502 8.05 -29.42 22.48
C TYR A 502 9.32 -29.40 23.33
N PHE A 503 10.18 -28.41 23.16
CA PHE A 503 11.46 -28.34 23.84
C PHE A 503 11.57 -27.17 24.81
N ILE A 504 10.98 -26.02 24.47
CA ILE A 504 10.88 -24.88 25.39
C ILE A 504 9.97 -25.17 26.59
N GLU A 505 9.10 -26.17 26.51
CA GLU A 505 8.25 -26.58 27.63
C GLU A 505 9.08 -26.92 28.88
N ALA A 506 10.26 -27.55 28.74
CA ALA A 506 11.08 -27.91 29.89
C ALA A 506 11.59 -26.69 30.68
N PRO A 507 12.23 -25.66 30.07
CA PRO A 507 12.56 -24.43 30.78
C PRO A 507 11.38 -23.73 31.44
N LEU A 508 10.22 -23.67 30.77
CA LEU A 508 9.04 -23.01 31.34
C LEU A 508 8.51 -23.73 32.58
N ILE A 509 8.69 -25.05 32.67
CA ILE A 509 8.19 -25.89 33.76
C ILE A 509 9.20 -26.08 34.89
N TYR A 510 10.46 -26.40 34.57
CA TYR A 510 11.39 -26.97 35.53
C TYR A 510 12.34 -25.95 36.16
N HIS A 511 12.43 -24.72 35.64
CA HIS A 511 13.25 -23.68 36.28
C HIS A 511 12.88 -23.49 37.75
N ASP A 512 13.88 -23.25 38.59
CA ASP A 512 13.65 -22.76 39.96
C ASP A 512 13.35 -21.25 39.91
N TYR A 513 12.07 -20.89 39.92
CA TYR A 513 11.64 -19.48 39.78
C TYR A 513 12.08 -18.60 40.96
N GLY A 514 12.52 -19.17 42.08
CA GLY A 514 13.14 -18.42 43.17
C GLY A 514 14.56 -17.93 42.83
N LYS A 515 15.24 -18.61 41.89
CA LYS A 515 16.61 -18.28 41.44
C LYS A 515 16.68 -17.79 40.00
N TYR A 516 15.71 -18.19 39.17
CA TYR A 516 15.63 -17.92 37.74
C TYR A 516 14.21 -17.47 37.40
N GLN A 517 13.92 -16.18 37.59
CA GLN A 517 12.62 -15.62 37.26
C GLN A 517 12.43 -15.62 35.73
N VAL A 518 11.34 -16.20 35.25
CA VAL A 518 11.08 -16.35 33.80
C VAL A 518 10.13 -15.28 33.28
N VAL A 519 10.51 -14.65 32.17
CA VAL A 519 9.67 -13.75 31.38
C VAL A 519 9.54 -14.29 29.95
N VAL A 520 8.32 -14.44 29.47
CA VAL A 520 8.03 -14.92 28.12
C VAL A 520 7.56 -13.77 27.25
N TYR A 521 8.19 -13.60 26.08
CA TYR A 521 7.81 -12.67 25.02
C TYR A 521 7.23 -13.46 23.84
N SER A 522 5.91 -13.58 23.83
CA SER A 522 5.15 -14.38 22.86
C SER A 522 4.75 -13.55 21.64
N ALA A 523 5.27 -13.91 20.47
CA ALA A 523 4.87 -13.33 19.18
C ALA A 523 3.86 -14.23 18.42
N VAL A 524 3.12 -15.08 19.15
CA VAL A 524 2.12 -15.98 18.57
C VAL A 524 0.98 -15.19 17.92
N VAL A 525 0.70 -15.49 16.65
CA VAL A 525 -0.39 -14.86 15.88
C VAL A 525 -1.76 -15.33 16.35
N LYS A 526 -1.92 -16.65 16.50
CA LYS A 526 -3.16 -17.30 16.91
C LYS A 526 -2.86 -18.31 18.00
N ALA A 527 -3.27 -18.00 19.23
CA ALA A 527 -3.08 -18.86 20.37
C ALA A 527 -3.91 -20.15 20.24
N ASP A 528 -3.31 -21.27 20.63
CA ASP A 528 -3.96 -22.58 20.72
C ASP A 528 -3.98 -23.09 22.17
N ALA A 529 -4.48 -24.32 22.37
CA ALA A 529 -4.54 -24.94 23.70
C ALA A 529 -3.16 -25.04 24.36
N LYS A 530 -2.10 -25.25 23.58
CA LYS A 530 -0.73 -25.35 24.09
C LYS A 530 -0.20 -23.99 24.56
N THR A 531 -0.49 -22.94 23.80
CA THR A 531 -0.18 -21.55 24.14
C THR A 531 -0.78 -21.16 25.49
N ASN A 532 -2.07 -21.43 25.66
CA ASN A 532 -2.79 -21.12 26.91
C ASN A 532 -2.22 -21.92 28.09
N ARG A 533 -1.90 -23.20 27.88
CA ARG A 533 -1.26 -24.04 28.90
C ARG A 533 0.10 -23.52 29.33
N PHE A 534 0.93 -23.04 28.40
CA PHE A 534 2.22 -22.41 28.75
C PHE A 534 2.03 -21.15 29.55
N ARG A 535 1.14 -20.26 29.10
CA ARG A 535 0.80 -19.01 29.79
C ARG A 535 0.36 -19.26 31.23
N GLU A 536 -0.59 -20.18 31.43
CA GLU A 536 -1.09 -20.54 32.76
C GLU A 536 0.02 -21.09 33.66
N LYS A 537 0.87 -21.99 33.15
CA LYS A 537 1.98 -22.57 33.92
C LYS A 537 3.00 -21.51 34.34
N VAL A 538 3.41 -20.63 33.42
CA VAL A 538 4.38 -19.56 33.70
C VAL A 538 3.85 -18.61 34.77
N ILE A 539 2.61 -18.12 34.60
CA ILE A 539 1.97 -17.21 35.57
C ILE A 539 1.81 -17.88 36.94
N LYS A 540 1.37 -19.14 36.98
CA LYS A 540 1.19 -19.89 38.23
C LYS A 540 2.49 -20.04 39.02
N LYS A 541 3.64 -20.12 38.35
CA LYS A 541 4.97 -20.19 38.99
C LYS A 541 5.54 -18.81 39.37
N GLY A 542 4.84 -17.71 39.09
CA GLY A 542 5.29 -16.35 39.37
C GLY A 542 6.10 -15.71 38.23
N GLY A 543 6.09 -16.29 37.04
CA GLY A 543 6.69 -15.70 35.85
C GLY A 543 5.77 -14.67 35.18
N VAL A 544 6.31 -14.00 34.16
CA VAL A 544 5.59 -12.97 33.38
C VAL A 544 5.37 -13.46 31.95
N TRP A 545 4.19 -13.17 31.40
CA TRP A 545 3.86 -13.47 30.01
C TRP A 545 3.45 -12.19 29.27
N ARG A 546 4.19 -11.83 28.23
CA ARG A 546 3.95 -10.66 27.39
C ARG A 546 3.58 -11.10 25.98
N ASP A 547 2.42 -10.67 25.50
CA ASP A 547 2.07 -10.81 24.09
C ASP A 547 2.66 -9.63 23.31
N ILE A 548 3.48 -9.94 22.30
CA ILE A 548 4.25 -8.96 21.51
C ILE A 548 3.98 -9.07 20.00
N TYR A 549 2.97 -9.84 19.60
CA TYR A 549 2.56 -9.90 18.19
C TYR A 549 2.14 -8.51 17.69
N GLY A 550 2.65 -8.09 16.54
CA GLY A 550 2.40 -6.77 15.96
C GLY A 550 3.13 -5.59 16.62
N ILE A 551 3.91 -5.82 17.68
CA ILE A 551 4.71 -4.76 18.33
C ILE A 551 6.06 -4.61 17.60
N ASP A 552 6.44 -3.37 17.30
CA ASP A 552 7.74 -3.03 16.72
C ASP A 552 8.91 -3.55 17.59
N GLU A 553 9.92 -4.12 16.95
CA GLU A 553 11.03 -4.79 17.63
C GLU A 553 11.86 -3.84 18.52
N LYS A 554 11.94 -2.54 18.23
CA LYS A 554 12.61 -1.54 19.10
C LYS A 554 11.82 -1.30 20.39
N LYS A 555 10.48 -1.34 20.29
CA LYS A 555 9.60 -1.29 21.47
C LYS A 555 9.69 -2.56 22.28
N VAL A 556 9.73 -3.73 21.64
CA VAL A 556 9.99 -5.00 22.33
C VAL A 556 11.35 -4.95 23.05
N ALA A 557 12.39 -4.40 22.43
CA ALA A 557 13.69 -4.21 23.08
C ALA A 557 13.61 -3.29 24.30
N SER A 558 12.78 -2.25 24.26
CA SER A 558 12.53 -1.38 25.42
C SER A 558 11.83 -2.14 26.56
N MET A 559 10.82 -2.95 26.24
CA MET A 559 10.13 -3.82 27.22
C MET A 559 11.11 -4.79 27.90
N VAL A 560 12.05 -5.36 27.15
CA VAL A 560 13.11 -6.22 27.70
C VAL A 560 13.98 -5.49 28.73
N ARG A 561 14.29 -4.22 28.48
CA ARG A 561 15.06 -3.40 29.43
C ARG A 561 14.24 -3.05 30.68
N ASP A 562 12.98 -2.70 30.49
CA ASP A 562 12.07 -2.38 31.60
C ASP A 562 11.87 -3.57 32.54
N ASP A 563 11.84 -4.78 31.98
CA ASP A 563 11.80 -6.04 32.72
C ASP A 563 13.14 -6.45 33.35
N ARG A 564 14.21 -5.70 33.08
CA ARG A 564 15.57 -5.94 33.57
C ARG A 564 16.03 -7.38 33.29
N ILE A 565 15.79 -7.85 32.07
CA ILE A 565 16.23 -9.18 31.65
C ILE A 565 17.75 -9.26 31.70
N ASP A 566 18.26 -10.28 32.38
CA ASP A 566 19.70 -10.55 32.50
C ASP A 566 20.22 -11.36 31.32
N ILE A 567 19.46 -12.40 30.96
CA ILE A 567 19.76 -13.29 29.84
C ILE A 567 18.52 -13.34 28.94
N LEU A 568 18.65 -12.81 27.72
CA LEU A 568 17.60 -12.92 26.70
C LEU A 568 17.93 -14.08 25.76
N VAL A 569 16.99 -15.01 25.62
CA VAL A 569 17.12 -16.24 24.83
C VAL A 569 16.15 -16.19 23.66
N GLU A 570 16.70 -16.16 22.46
CA GLU A 570 15.99 -16.18 21.20
C GLU A 570 15.85 -17.62 20.69
N LEU A 571 14.63 -18.00 20.28
CA LEU A 571 14.27 -19.41 20.05
C LEU A 571 13.99 -19.79 18.59
N THR A 572 14.23 -18.91 17.62
CA THR A 572 13.66 -19.01 16.27
C THR A 572 14.71 -18.92 15.17
N GLY A 573 15.72 -18.06 15.32
CA GLY A 573 16.75 -17.77 14.32
C GLY A 573 16.15 -17.29 12.99
N HIS A 574 16.65 -17.78 11.85
CA HIS A 574 16.24 -17.36 10.50
C HIS A 574 14.94 -18.02 10.00
N THR A 575 14.05 -18.42 10.90
CA THR A 575 12.74 -18.96 10.53
C THR A 575 11.63 -17.91 10.65
N ALA A 576 10.42 -18.23 10.20
CA ALA A 576 9.35 -17.24 10.00
C ALA A 576 9.00 -16.48 11.29
N ASN A 577 8.68 -15.19 11.15
CA ASN A 577 8.22 -14.31 12.24
C ASN A 577 9.18 -14.17 13.44
N ASN A 578 10.48 -14.47 13.25
CA ASN A 578 11.52 -14.27 14.27
C ASN A 578 11.56 -12.86 14.84
N LYS A 579 12.27 -12.70 15.95
CA LYS A 579 12.50 -11.42 16.64
C LYS A 579 13.99 -11.06 16.69
N LEU A 580 14.72 -11.39 15.63
CA LEU A 580 16.14 -11.06 15.53
C LEU A 580 16.39 -9.54 15.52
N GLY A 581 15.42 -8.69 15.17
CA GLY A 581 15.54 -7.24 15.31
C GLY A 581 15.58 -6.78 16.77
N THR A 582 14.86 -7.46 17.66
CA THR A 582 14.96 -7.24 19.11
C THR A 582 16.37 -7.59 19.60
N MET A 583 16.89 -8.75 19.18
CA MET A 583 18.26 -9.17 19.51
C MET A 583 19.30 -8.22 18.90
N ALA A 584 19.01 -7.69 17.72
CA ALA A 584 19.84 -6.71 17.06
C ALA A 584 19.93 -5.44 17.89
N CYS A 585 18.95 -5.04 18.70
CA CYS A 585 19.09 -3.86 19.57
C CYS A 585 20.01 -4.08 20.79
N ARG A 586 20.34 -5.33 21.10
CA ARG A 586 21.05 -5.76 22.31
C ARG A 586 20.43 -5.28 23.65
N PRO A 587 19.12 -5.47 23.88
CA PRO A 587 18.46 -4.97 25.09
C PRO A 587 18.92 -5.62 26.40
N ALA A 588 19.42 -6.86 26.38
CA ALA A 588 19.91 -7.56 27.57
C ALA A 588 21.46 -7.65 27.58
N PRO A 589 22.10 -7.68 28.77
CA PRO A 589 23.55 -7.74 28.88
C PRO A 589 24.16 -9.06 28.39
N VAL A 590 23.39 -10.16 28.44
CA VAL A 590 23.75 -11.46 27.85
C VAL A 590 22.64 -11.87 26.89
N GLN A 591 23.02 -12.19 25.65
CA GLN A 591 22.09 -12.63 24.61
C GLN A 591 22.46 -14.02 24.10
N VAL A 592 21.46 -14.88 24.00
CA VAL A 592 21.61 -16.29 23.64
C VAL A 592 20.65 -16.64 22.51
N THR A 593 21.06 -17.49 21.59
CA THR A 593 20.17 -18.17 20.64
C THR A 593 20.15 -19.67 20.93
N TRP A 594 18.97 -20.28 20.83
CA TRP A 594 18.79 -21.71 21.04
C TRP A 594 17.66 -22.26 20.18
N ILE A 595 17.84 -23.51 19.75
CA ILE A 595 16.87 -24.47 19.22
C ILE A 595 16.19 -24.24 17.87
N GLY A 596 15.64 -23.06 17.57
CA GLY A 596 14.80 -22.87 16.38
C GLY A 596 15.54 -22.95 15.05
N TYR A 597 16.87 -22.78 15.08
CA TYR A 597 17.70 -22.67 13.90
C TYR A 597 19.01 -23.48 14.04
N PRO A 598 19.39 -24.27 13.01
CA PRO A 598 20.48 -25.25 13.13
C PRO A 598 21.87 -24.64 12.89
N ASN A 599 22.01 -23.32 12.84
CA ASN A 599 23.26 -22.66 12.46
C ASN A 599 23.47 -21.33 13.23
N THR A 600 24.56 -20.64 12.95
CA THR A 600 24.80 -19.26 13.41
C THR A 600 23.67 -18.33 12.98
N THR A 601 23.27 -17.38 13.80
CA THR A 601 22.39 -16.28 13.38
C THR A 601 23.15 -15.28 12.52
N GLY A 602 24.48 -15.25 12.63
CA GLY A 602 25.34 -14.25 11.98
C GLY A 602 25.31 -12.88 12.65
N LEU A 603 24.46 -12.69 13.68
CA LEU A 603 24.23 -11.39 14.30
C LEU A 603 25.30 -11.10 15.36
N PRO A 604 26.11 -10.04 15.20
CA PRO A 604 27.21 -9.75 16.13
C PRO A 604 26.80 -9.49 17.58
N THR A 605 25.53 -9.15 17.82
CA THR A 605 25.01 -8.80 19.14
C THR A 605 24.60 -10.01 19.98
N ILE A 606 24.57 -11.22 19.42
CA ILE A 606 24.26 -12.45 20.17
C ILE A 606 25.56 -13.06 20.67
N ASP A 607 25.64 -13.29 21.99
CA ASP A 607 26.86 -13.74 22.65
C ASP A 607 27.07 -15.25 22.49
N TYR A 608 26.01 -16.03 22.70
CA TYR A 608 26.11 -17.48 22.83
C TYR A 608 25.08 -18.22 21.98
N ARG A 609 25.47 -19.40 21.50
CA ARG A 609 24.56 -20.38 20.91
C ARG A 609 24.62 -21.68 21.71
N ILE A 610 23.47 -22.14 22.18
CA ILE A 610 23.38 -23.39 22.97
C ILE A 610 23.36 -24.60 22.03
N THR A 611 24.20 -25.58 22.32
CA THR A 611 24.37 -26.85 21.60
C THR A 611 24.86 -27.94 22.58
N ASP A 612 25.33 -29.07 22.08
CA ASP A 612 26.01 -30.11 22.86
C ASP A 612 27.25 -30.65 22.11
N SER A 613 28.01 -31.52 22.77
CA SER A 613 29.26 -32.06 22.23
C SER A 613 29.09 -33.08 21.10
N LEU A 614 27.86 -33.51 20.81
CA LEU A 614 27.57 -34.48 19.74
C LEU A 614 27.09 -33.75 18.48
N ALA A 615 26.17 -32.80 18.62
CA ALA A 615 25.70 -31.95 17.53
C ALA A 615 26.81 -31.02 17.02
N ASP A 616 27.54 -30.37 17.94
CA ASP A 616 28.72 -29.56 17.64
C ASP A 616 29.92 -30.05 18.46
N PRO A 617 30.70 -31.03 17.96
CA PRO A 617 31.89 -31.50 18.66
C PRO A 617 32.87 -30.37 19.00
N PRO A 618 33.67 -30.48 20.08
CA PRO A 618 34.68 -29.47 20.43
C PRO A 618 35.65 -29.13 19.28
N GLY A 619 35.91 -30.09 18.39
CA GLY A 619 36.72 -29.91 17.18
C GLY A 619 35.93 -29.63 15.90
N THR A 620 34.67 -29.17 15.99
CA THR A 620 33.88 -28.82 14.81
C THR A 620 34.58 -27.77 13.94
N LYS A 621 34.52 -27.94 12.61
CA LYS A 621 35.02 -26.95 11.65
C LYS A 621 33.98 -25.90 11.29
N GLN A 622 32.71 -26.15 11.61
CA GLN A 622 31.63 -25.20 11.36
C GLN A 622 31.85 -23.93 12.17
N LYS A 623 31.89 -22.79 11.49
CA LYS A 623 32.12 -21.48 12.09
C LYS A 623 30.81 -20.85 12.56
N HIS A 624 30.90 -20.09 13.65
CA HIS A 624 29.79 -19.37 14.25
C HIS A 624 30.23 -17.95 14.63
N VAL A 625 29.27 -17.02 14.64
CA VAL A 625 29.52 -15.67 15.19
C VAL A 625 29.40 -15.73 16.71
N GLU A 626 28.45 -16.50 17.21
CA GLU A 626 28.24 -16.76 18.62
C GLU A 626 29.30 -17.74 19.18
N GLU A 627 29.61 -17.61 20.47
CA GLU A 627 30.38 -18.61 21.17
C GLU A 627 29.50 -19.83 21.49
N LEU A 628 29.94 -21.03 21.11
CA LEU A 628 29.18 -22.26 21.34
C LEU A 628 29.23 -22.69 22.81
N VAL A 629 28.06 -22.82 23.43
CA VAL A 629 27.92 -23.38 24.78
C VAL A 629 27.34 -24.78 24.68
N ARG A 630 28.14 -25.77 25.11
CA ARG A 630 27.80 -27.19 25.06
C ARG A 630 27.21 -27.63 26.39
N LEU A 631 25.93 -28.02 26.39
CA LEU A 631 25.31 -28.64 27.55
C LEU A 631 25.90 -30.04 27.79
N PRO A 632 25.94 -30.51 29.05
CA PRO A 632 26.63 -31.76 29.41
C PRO A 632 25.97 -33.01 28.82
N GLU A 633 24.64 -33.02 28.70
CA GLU A 633 23.89 -34.13 28.14
C GLU A 633 23.47 -33.86 26.69
N CYS A 634 22.19 -33.63 26.44
CA CYS A 634 21.65 -33.25 25.14
C CYS A 634 21.32 -31.76 25.16
N PHE A 635 21.50 -31.08 24.02
CA PHE A 635 21.05 -29.69 23.87
C PHE A 635 19.53 -29.54 23.74
N LEU A 636 18.82 -30.67 23.63
CA LEU A 636 17.38 -30.77 23.48
C LEU A 636 16.78 -31.52 24.68
N CYS A 637 15.61 -31.07 25.12
CA CYS A 637 14.76 -31.80 26.04
C CYS A 637 13.36 -31.91 25.47
N TYR A 638 13.06 -33.04 24.83
CA TYR A 638 11.76 -33.30 24.21
C TYR A 638 10.70 -33.58 25.27
N THR A 639 9.60 -32.84 25.21
CA THR A 639 8.39 -33.06 26.01
C THR A 639 7.33 -33.68 25.11
N PRO A 640 7.05 -35.00 25.24
CA PRO A 640 6.15 -35.69 24.34
C PRO A 640 4.73 -35.12 24.34
N SER A 641 4.05 -35.21 23.19
CA SER A 641 2.64 -34.83 23.09
C SER A 641 1.77 -35.76 23.96
N PRO A 642 0.83 -35.22 24.76
CA PRO A 642 -0.16 -36.05 25.45
C PRO A 642 -1.11 -36.77 24.47
N GLU A 643 -1.18 -36.33 23.21
CA GLU A 643 -2.02 -36.90 22.16
C GLU A 643 -1.36 -38.05 21.38
N ALA A 644 -0.16 -38.49 21.76
CA ALA A 644 0.60 -39.50 21.02
C ALA A 644 -0.14 -40.85 20.86
N GLY A 645 -1.03 -41.21 21.79
CA GLY A 645 -1.76 -42.47 21.78
C GLY A 645 -0.88 -43.72 22.00
N PRO A 646 -1.44 -44.94 21.85
CA PRO A 646 -0.71 -46.19 22.07
C PRO A 646 0.32 -46.49 20.97
N ILE A 647 1.29 -47.35 21.27
CA ILE A 647 2.23 -47.89 20.26
C ILE A 647 1.54 -49.06 19.57
N SER A 648 1.40 -49.00 18.25
CA SER A 648 0.94 -50.13 17.43
C SER A 648 2.05 -51.16 17.22
N PRO A 649 1.73 -52.45 17.03
CA PRO A 649 2.70 -53.43 16.53
C PRO A 649 3.30 -53.01 15.18
N THR A 650 4.47 -53.57 14.87
CA THR A 650 5.20 -53.43 13.61
C THR A 650 4.29 -53.85 12.44
N PRO A 651 3.95 -52.91 11.52
CA PRO A 651 3.09 -53.18 10.36
C PRO A 651 3.49 -54.38 9.50
N ALA A 652 4.79 -54.69 9.43
CA ALA A 652 5.27 -55.85 8.68
C ALA A 652 4.66 -57.19 9.14
N LEU A 653 4.23 -57.30 10.41
CA LEU A 653 3.55 -58.49 10.92
C LEU A 653 2.19 -58.73 10.26
N SER A 654 1.43 -57.65 9.97
CA SER A 654 0.12 -57.76 9.34
C SER A 654 0.18 -57.71 7.82
N ASN A 655 1.08 -56.86 7.29
CA ASN A 655 1.12 -56.56 5.86
C ASN A 655 2.03 -57.51 5.07
N GLY A 656 2.95 -58.21 5.75
CA GLY A 656 3.88 -59.16 5.12
C GLY A 656 5.06 -58.52 4.39
N PHE A 657 5.25 -57.21 4.52
CA PHE A 657 6.39 -56.48 3.95
C PHE A 657 6.85 -55.35 4.88
N ILE A 658 8.12 -54.96 4.76
CA ILE A 658 8.71 -53.83 5.48
C ILE A 658 8.28 -52.51 4.84
N THR A 659 7.89 -51.54 5.66
CA THR A 659 7.60 -50.17 5.25
C THR A 659 8.61 -49.23 5.88
N PHE A 660 9.48 -48.64 5.05
CA PHE A 660 10.33 -47.54 5.42
C PHE A 660 9.54 -46.22 5.39
N GLY A 661 9.94 -45.21 6.14
CA GLY A 661 9.26 -43.92 6.03
C GLY A 661 10.02 -42.71 6.55
N SER A 662 9.57 -41.53 6.12
CA SER A 662 10.10 -40.25 6.60
C SER A 662 9.03 -39.16 6.58
N PHE A 663 8.85 -38.49 7.73
CA PHE A 663 7.91 -37.38 7.87
C PHE A 663 8.63 -36.02 7.91
N ASN A 664 9.88 -35.98 7.46
CA ASN A 664 10.66 -34.75 7.32
C ASN A 664 10.08 -33.83 6.24
N ASN A 665 10.37 -32.53 6.34
CA ASN A 665 10.00 -31.57 5.30
C ASN A 665 10.69 -31.94 3.97
N LEU A 666 9.98 -31.79 2.85
CA LEU A 666 10.47 -32.12 1.50
C LEU A 666 11.79 -31.40 1.17
N ALA A 667 11.98 -30.20 1.71
CA ALA A 667 13.23 -29.45 1.57
C ALA A 667 14.49 -30.20 2.08
N LYS A 668 14.32 -31.14 3.02
CA LYS A 668 15.42 -31.99 3.55
C LYS A 668 15.67 -33.24 2.72
N ILE A 669 14.74 -33.61 1.84
CA ILE A 669 14.84 -34.83 1.02
C ILE A 669 15.52 -34.44 -0.30
N THR A 670 16.84 -34.28 -0.24
CA THR A 670 17.66 -33.89 -1.40
C THR A 670 17.78 -35.05 -2.40
N PRO A 671 18.23 -34.80 -3.65
CA PRO A 671 18.48 -35.86 -4.62
C PRO A 671 19.42 -36.97 -4.10
N LYS A 672 20.41 -36.60 -3.27
CA LYS A 672 21.36 -37.55 -2.65
C LYS A 672 20.65 -38.45 -1.62
N VAL A 673 19.75 -37.89 -0.81
CA VAL A 673 18.92 -38.69 0.13
C VAL A 673 18.04 -39.68 -0.63
N LEU A 674 17.37 -39.23 -1.71
CA LEU A 674 16.52 -40.11 -2.52
C LEU A 674 17.31 -41.27 -3.14
N GLN A 675 18.54 -41.02 -3.60
CA GLN A 675 19.42 -42.07 -4.13
C GLN A 675 19.74 -43.13 -3.08
N VAL A 676 20.06 -42.73 -1.85
CA VAL A 676 20.34 -43.67 -0.76
C VAL A 676 19.10 -44.45 -0.33
N TRP A 677 17.95 -43.79 -0.24
CA TRP A 677 16.69 -44.48 0.06
C TRP A 677 16.31 -45.47 -1.05
N ALA A 678 16.49 -45.11 -2.32
CA ALA A 678 16.28 -46.03 -3.43
C ALA A 678 17.18 -47.27 -3.33
N LYS A 679 18.48 -47.12 -2.96
CA LYS A 679 19.38 -48.27 -2.70
C LYS A 679 18.81 -49.22 -1.64
N ILE A 680 18.26 -48.69 -0.55
CA ILE A 680 17.63 -49.49 0.52
C ILE A 680 16.43 -50.27 -0.02
N LEU A 681 15.52 -49.59 -0.72
CA LEU A 681 14.29 -50.21 -1.22
C LEU A 681 14.54 -51.21 -2.35
N CYS A 682 15.56 -51.01 -3.18
CA CYS A 682 15.98 -51.99 -4.17
C CYS A 682 16.61 -53.24 -3.51
N ALA A 683 17.31 -53.07 -2.38
CA ALA A 683 17.93 -54.16 -1.64
C ALA A 683 16.95 -54.96 -0.76
N VAL A 684 15.76 -54.42 -0.44
CA VAL A 684 14.66 -55.14 0.23
C VAL A 684 13.48 -55.25 -0.74
N PRO A 685 13.38 -56.33 -1.53
CA PRO A 685 12.25 -56.54 -2.45
C PRO A 685 10.92 -56.49 -1.70
N ASN A 686 9.87 -56.00 -2.37
CA ASN A 686 8.51 -55.82 -1.83
C ASN A 686 8.37 -54.80 -0.68
N SER A 687 9.46 -54.17 -0.20
CA SER A 687 9.33 -53.12 0.81
C SER A 687 8.61 -51.88 0.25
N ARG A 688 8.03 -51.07 1.13
CA ARG A 688 7.36 -49.82 0.75
C ARG A 688 8.05 -48.60 1.37
N LEU A 689 7.77 -47.43 0.82
CA LEU A 689 8.19 -46.14 1.37
C LEU A 689 6.95 -45.29 1.63
N VAL A 690 6.80 -44.79 2.85
CA VAL A 690 5.81 -43.76 3.16
C VAL A 690 6.49 -42.42 3.44
N VAL A 691 6.14 -41.38 2.71
CA VAL A 691 6.68 -40.03 2.91
C VAL A 691 5.54 -39.07 3.19
N LYS A 692 5.64 -38.31 4.28
CA LYS A 692 4.62 -37.32 4.65
C LYS A 692 5.19 -35.91 4.63
N CYS A 693 4.66 -35.09 3.74
CA CYS A 693 5.03 -33.69 3.62
C CYS A 693 3.81 -32.87 3.16
N LYS A 694 3.66 -31.63 3.66
CA LYS A 694 2.60 -30.70 3.22
C LYS A 694 2.48 -30.56 1.69
N PRO A 695 3.57 -30.45 0.90
CA PRO A 695 3.51 -30.28 -0.56
C PRO A 695 2.84 -31.43 -1.33
N PHE A 696 2.69 -32.62 -0.74
CA PHE A 696 2.04 -33.76 -1.42
C PHE A 696 0.52 -33.65 -1.56
N CYS A 697 -0.07 -32.51 -1.18
CA CYS A 697 -1.42 -32.12 -1.63
C CYS A 697 -1.46 -31.68 -3.10
N CYS A 698 -0.31 -31.38 -3.72
CA CYS A 698 -0.19 -30.99 -5.12
C CYS A 698 0.24 -32.16 -6.01
N ASP A 699 -0.56 -32.50 -7.02
CA ASP A 699 -0.31 -33.64 -7.91
C ASP A 699 0.99 -33.52 -8.72
N SER A 700 1.37 -32.32 -9.17
CA SER A 700 2.64 -32.08 -9.87
C SER A 700 3.85 -32.39 -9.00
N VAL A 701 3.80 -32.02 -7.70
CA VAL A 701 4.87 -32.34 -6.76
C VAL A 701 4.92 -33.84 -6.50
N ARG A 702 3.77 -34.50 -6.34
CA ARG A 702 3.68 -35.97 -6.20
C ARG A 702 4.30 -36.66 -7.42
N GLN A 703 3.90 -36.28 -8.62
CA GLN A 703 4.41 -36.88 -9.85
C GLN A 703 5.92 -36.67 -10.01
N LYS A 704 6.44 -35.46 -9.78
CA LYS A 704 7.88 -35.19 -9.82
C LYS A 704 8.66 -36.08 -8.84
N PHE A 705 8.14 -36.24 -7.62
CA PHE A 705 8.75 -37.09 -6.61
C PHE A 705 8.75 -38.58 -7.02
N LEU A 706 7.62 -39.08 -7.51
CA LEU A 706 7.49 -40.47 -7.99
C LEU A 706 8.37 -40.72 -9.22
N SER A 707 8.38 -39.83 -10.20
CA SER A 707 9.23 -39.95 -11.39
C SER A 707 10.72 -39.92 -11.04
N ALA A 708 11.14 -39.15 -10.03
CA ALA A 708 12.52 -39.17 -9.55
C ALA A 708 12.89 -40.54 -8.95
N LEU A 709 11.98 -41.20 -8.24
CA LEU A 709 12.19 -42.54 -7.71
C LEU A 709 12.16 -43.62 -8.80
N GLU A 710 11.28 -43.50 -9.79
CA GLU A 710 11.23 -44.40 -10.95
C GLU A 710 12.54 -44.37 -11.75
N GLN A 711 13.12 -43.18 -11.94
CA GLN A 711 14.44 -43.02 -12.57
C GLN A 711 15.57 -43.69 -11.78
N LEU A 712 15.39 -43.88 -10.47
CA LEU A 712 16.30 -44.60 -9.58
C LEU A 712 16.01 -46.10 -9.49
N GLY A 713 15.05 -46.60 -10.29
CA GLY A 713 14.68 -48.02 -10.34
C GLY A 713 13.65 -48.45 -9.29
N LEU A 714 12.97 -47.51 -8.62
CA LEU A 714 11.93 -47.81 -7.66
C LEU A 714 10.53 -47.59 -8.25
N GLU A 715 9.73 -48.65 -8.30
CA GLU A 715 8.35 -48.61 -8.78
C GLU A 715 7.48 -47.67 -7.93
N SER A 716 6.73 -46.77 -8.58
CA SER A 716 5.85 -45.80 -7.90
C SER A 716 4.77 -46.44 -7.03
N LEU A 717 4.30 -47.64 -7.36
CA LEU A 717 3.32 -48.41 -6.55
C LEU A 717 3.86 -48.85 -5.17
N ARG A 718 5.17 -48.73 -4.94
CA ARG A 718 5.81 -49.00 -3.64
C ARG A 718 5.90 -47.76 -2.75
N VAL A 719 5.41 -46.61 -3.22
CA VAL A 719 5.60 -45.31 -2.56
C VAL A 719 4.25 -44.67 -2.21
N ASP A 720 3.99 -44.50 -0.92
CA ASP A 720 2.80 -43.84 -0.39
C ASP A 720 3.16 -42.41 0.02
N LEU A 721 2.59 -41.42 -0.69
CA LEU A 721 2.81 -40.00 -0.40
C LEU A 721 1.61 -39.41 0.34
N LEU A 722 1.84 -38.93 1.56
CA LEU A 722 0.82 -38.39 2.45
C LEU A 722 0.93 -36.85 2.56
N PRO A 723 -0.17 -36.10 2.42
CA PRO A 723 -0.18 -34.67 2.67
C PRO A 723 -0.11 -34.36 4.18
N LEU A 724 -0.18 -33.08 4.54
CA LEU A 724 -0.24 -32.64 5.93
C LEU A 724 -1.48 -33.23 6.63
N ILE A 725 -1.29 -33.77 7.83
CA ILE A 725 -2.36 -34.19 8.74
C ILE A 725 -2.53 -33.08 9.78
N LEU A 726 -3.73 -32.50 9.86
CA LEU A 726 -3.99 -31.30 10.67
C LEU A 726 -4.08 -31.59 12.17
N LEU A 727 -4.64 -32.73 12.56
CA LEU A 727 -4.80 -33.11 13.97
C LEU A 727 -3.53 -33.77 14.49
N ASN A 728 -3.02 -33.33 15.66
CA ASN A 728 -1.77 -33.83 16.21
C ASN A 728 -1.90 -35.33 16.57
N HIS A 729 -3.00 -35.74 17.20
CA HIS A 729 -3.31 -37.16 17.42
C HIS A 729 -3.13 -38.01 16.15
N ASP A 730 -3.77 -37.63 15.05
CA ASP A 730 -3.73 -38.39 13.80
C ASP A 730 -2.33 -38.37 13.15
N HIS A 731 -1.61 -37.24 13.28
CA HIS A 731 -0.21 -37.14 12.85
C HIS A 731 0.68 -38.13 13.60
N MET A 732 0.50 -38.26 14.92
CA MET A 732 1.25 -39.19 15.75
C MET A 732 0.89 -40.64 15.41
N GLN A 733 -0.41 -40.94 15.23
CA GLN A 733 -0.86 -42.27 14.83
C GLN A 733 -0.36 -42.69 13.45
N ALA A 734 -0.10 -41.75 12.53
CA ALA A 734 0.46 -42.07 11.21
C ALA A 734 1.84 -42.76 11.26
N TYR A 735 2.59 -42.68 12.38
CA TYR A 735 3.82 -43.45 12.56
C TYR A 735 3.56 -44.97 12.65
N SER A 736 2.31 -45.41 12.87
CA SER A 736 1.93 -46.81 12.74
C SER A 736 1.90 -47.30 11.28
N LEU A 737 2.17 -46.45 10.30
CA LEU A 737 2.25 -46.85 8.88
C LEU A 737 3.65 -47.32 8.49
N MET A 738 4.68 -47.07 9.30
CA MET A 738 6.06 -47.44 9.00
C MET A 738 6.69 -48.32 10.08
N ASP A 739 7.56 -49.22 9.64
CA ASP A 739 8.36 -50.09 10.49
C ASP A 739 9.69 -49.44 10.88
N ILE A 740 10.34 -48.74 9.94
CA ILE A 740 11.66 -48.14 10.11
C ILE A 740 11.64 -46.71 9.55
N SER A 741 12.06 -45.75 10.36
CA SER A 741 12.21 -44.36 9.93
C SER A 741 13.59 -44.12 9.33
N LEU A 742 13.61 -43.43 8.19
CA LEU A 742 14.81 -42.99 7.51
C LEU A 742 14.98 -41.48 7.73
N ASP A 743 16.02 -41.10 8.46
CA ASP A 743 16.38 -39.71 8.68
C ASP A 743 17.03 -39.10 7.43
N THR A 744 16.97 -37.77 7.30
CA THR A 744 17.53 -37.04 6.17
C THR A 744 18.95 -36.53 6.46
N PHE A 745 19.71 -36.20 5.42
CA PHE A 745 21.05 -35.62 5.52
C PHE A 745 21.34 -34.71 4.31
N PRO A 746 22.20 -33.67 4.42
CA PRO A 746 22.94 -33.24 5.61
C PRO A 746 22.10 -32.50 6.65
N TYR A 747 20.79 -32.41 6.45
CA TYR A 747 19.88 -31.82 7.43
C TYR A 747 18.99 -32.90 8.04
N ALA A 748 19.31 -33.32 9.26
CA ALA A 748 18.57 -34.32 10.02
C ALA A 748 17.20 -33.83 10.52
N GLY A 749 16.33 -34.79 10.84
CA GLY A 749 15.15 -34.59 11.64
C GLY A 749 15.49 -34.14 13.06
N THR A 750 14.48 -33.60 13.74
CA THR A 750 14.60 -33.21 15.14
C THR A 750 13.35 -33.65 15.86
N THR A 751 12.27 -32.86 15.77
CA THR A 751 10.96 -33.25 16.30
C THR A 751 10.46 -34.55 15.66
N THR A 752 10.59 -34.70 14.35
CA THR A 752 10.19 -35.90 13.60
C THR A 752 10.93 -37.16 14.05
N THR A 753 12.21 -37.02 14.39
CA THR A 753 13.03 -38.12 14.96
C THR A 753 12.56 -38.46 16.37
N CYS A 754 12.34 -37.46 17.22
CA CYS A 754 11.77 -37.66 18.56
C CYS A 754 10.39 -38.35 18.50
N GLU A 755 9.50 -37.88 17.63
CA GLU A 755 8.17 -38.44 17.41
C GLU A 755 8.25 -39.90 16.92
N SER A 756 9.14 -40.19 15.97
CA SER A 756 9.40 -41.55 15.48
C SER A 756 9.75 -42.50 16.63
N LEU A 757 10.78 -42.14 17.41
CA LEU A 757 11.25 -42.97 18.52
C LEU A 757 10.16 -43.12 19.60
N TYR A 758 9.45 -42.04 19.91
CA TYR A 758 8.36 -42.05 20.89
C TYR A 758 7.16 -42.91 20.45
N MET A 759 6.91 -43.00 19.14
CA MET A 759 5.87 -43.85 18.55
C MET A 759 6.36 -45.28 18.25
N GLY A 760 7.53 -45.67 18.75
CA GLY A 760 8.06 -47.02 18.61
C GLY A 760 8.72 -47.30 17.27
N VAL A 761 8.93 -46.31 16.41
CA VAL A 761 9.57 -46.49 15.10
C VAL A 761 11.06 -46.22 15.23
N PRO A 762 11.95 -47.23 15.11
CA PRO A 762 13.39 -47.00 15.11
C PRO A 762 13.80 -46.14 13.91
N CYS A 763 14.75 -45.23 14.15
CA CYS A 763 15.21 -44.28 13.15
C CYS A 763 16.68 -44.56 12.82
N VAL A 764 17.03 -44.56 11.53
CA VAL A 764 18.43 -44.62 11.07
C VAL A 764 18.87 -43.21 10.70
N THR A 765 19.99 -42.75 11.26
CA THR A 765 20.57 -41.42 10.99
C THR A 765 22.02 -41.54 10.54
N MET A 766 22.59 -40.43 10.07
CA MET A 766 23.97 -40.37 9.60
C MET A 766 24.72 -39.24 10.32
N ALA A 767 25.99 -39.49 10.65
CA ALA A 767 26.89 -38.48 11.19
C ALA A 767 27.52 -37.65 10.05
N GLY A 768 27.77 -36.37 10.32
CA GLY A 768 28.42 -35.46 9.38
C GLY A 768 29.25 -34.37 10.05
N SER A 769 29.56 -33.33 9.27
CA SER A 769 30.45 -32.23 9.66
C SER A 769 29.74 -30.98 10.18
N VAL A 770 28.42 -30.93 10.09
CA VAL A 770 27.61 -29.75 10.47
C VAL A 770 26.58 -30.09 11.53
N HIS A 771 26.22 -29.10 12.35
CA HIS A 771 25.21 -29.21 13.41
C HIS A 771 23.91 -29.84 12.90
N ALA A 772 23.38 -29.32 11.79
CA ALA A 772 22.11 -29.77 11.19
C ALA A 772 22.10 -31.28 10.90
N HIS A 773 23.26 -31.86 10.57
CA HIS A 773 23.42 -33.28 10.29
C HIS A 773 23.51 -34.07 11.59
N ASN A 774 24.25 -33.54 12.58
CA ASN A 774 24.54 -34.23 13.82
C ASN A 774 23.45 -34.11 14.90
N VAL A 775 22.33 -33.43 14.64
CA VAL A 775 21.18 -33.45 15.56
C VAL A 775 20.68 -34.88 15.77
N GLY A 776 20.57 -35.68 14.70
CA GLY A 776 20.21 -37.09 14.80
C GLY A 776 21.22 -37.90 15.63
N VAL A 777 22.52 -37.60 15.49
CA VAL A 777 23.60 -38.22 16.26
C VAL A 777 23.41 -37.96 17.76
N SER A 778 23.15 -36.72 18.15
CA SER A 778 22.91 -36.35 19.55
C SER A 778 21.72 -37.11 20.13
N LEU A 779 20.57 -37.05 19.44
CA LEU A 779 19.33 -37.70 19.89
C LEU A 779 19.50 -39.21 20.06
N LEU A 780 19.98 -39.91 19.02
CA LEU A 780 20.11 -41.36 19.06
C LEU A 780 21.15 -41.81 20.09
N SER A 781 22.28 -41.11 20.21
CA SER A 781 23.30 -41.45 21.20
C SER A 781 22.75 -41.36 22.62
N LYS A 782 21.98 -40.30 22.93
CA LYS A 782 21.43 -40.08 24.27
C LYS A 782 20.27 -41.01 24.61
N VAL A 783 19.51 -41.47 23.62
CA VAL A 783 18.53 -42.54 23.80
C VAL A 783 19.18 -43.92 23.97
N GLY A 784 20.47 -44.09 23.63
CA GLY A 784 21.19 -45.37 23.71
C GLY A 784 21.19 -46.17 22.40
N LEU A 785 20.94 -45.49 21.28
CA LEU A 785 20.79 -46.07 19.94
C LEU A 785 21.97 -45.76 19.03
N GLY A 786 23.18 -45.65 19.59
CA GLY A 786 24.39 -45.31 18.84
C GLY A 786 24.72 -46.27 17.70
N HIS A 787 24.21 -47.51 17.74
CA HIS A 787 24.34 -48.50 16.67
C HIS A 787 23.52 -48.20 15.42
N LEU A 788 22.58 -47.25 15.47
CA LEU A 788 21.78 -46.78 14.32
C LEU A 788 22.33 -45.48 13.71
N ILE A 789 23.53 -45.07 14.12
CA ILE A 789 24.24 -43.90 13.62
C ILE A 789 25.28 -44.36 12.61
N ALA A 790 24.99 -44.15 11.32
CA ALA A 790 25.91 -44.45 10.24
C ALA A 790 26.98 -43.37 10.09
N LYS A 791 28.18 -43.75 9.63
CA LYS A 791 29.26 -42.79 9.32
C LYS A 791 29.29 -42.35 7.86
N ASN A 792 28.60 -43.08 6.99
CA ASN A 792 28.56 -42.87 5.55
C ASN A 792 27.32 -43.56 4.97
N GLU A 793 27.07 -43.34 3.68
CA GLU A 793 25.89 -43.88 2.98
C GLU A 793 25.82 -45.41 3.02
N ASP A 794 26.95 -46.12 2.91
CA ASP A 794 26.96 -47.59 2.89
C ASP A 794 26.58 -48.17 4.27
N GLU A 795 27.10 -47.58 5.34
CA GLU A 795 26.71 -47.94 6.71
C GLU A 795 25.24 -47.59 6.99
N TYR A 796 24.73 -46.51 6.39
CA TYR A 796 23.33 -46.10 6.51
C TYR A 796 22.41 -47.14 5.86
N VAL A 797 22.72 -47.55 4.63
CA VAL A 797 22.01 -48.63 3.94
C VAL A 797 22.09 -49.91 4.75
N LYS A 798 23.29 -50.31 5.18
CA LYS A 798 23.49 -51.54 5.96
C LYS A 798 22.66 -51.56 7.25
N SER A 799 22.57 -50.44 7.96
CA SER A 799 21.80 -50.34 9.21
C SER A 799 20.31 -50.51 8.95
N ALA A 800 19.78 -49.89 7.88
CA ALA A 800 18.39 -50.06 7.47
C ALA A 800 18.07 -51.51 7.06
N LEU A 801 18.97 -52.16 6.31
CA LEU A 801 18.82 -53.57 5.92
C LEU A 801 18.86 -54.52 7.13
N GLN A 802 19.73 -54.24 8.10
CA GLN A 802 19.83 -55.05 9.31
C GLN A 802 18.52 -55.00 10.12
N LEU A 803 17.94 -53.82 10.31
CA LEU A 803 16.63 -53.68 10.97
C LEU A 803 15.52 -54.41 10.20
N ALA A 804 15.55 -54.35 8.87
CA ALA A 804 14.54 -54.99 8.02
C ALA A 804 14.65 -56.53 7.96
N SER A 805 15.77 -57.10 8.40
CA SER A 805 16.07 -58.53 8.23
C SER A 805 15.38 -59.46 9.24
N ASP A 806 14.96 -58.93 10.40
CA ASP A 806 14.30 -59.69 11.46
C ASP A 806 13.09 -58.93 12.03
N ILE A 807 11.90 -59.29 11.52
CA ILE A 807 10.62 -58.67 11.91
C ILE A 807 10.31 -58.93 13.41
N THR A 808 10.72 -60.06 13.97
CA THR A 808 10.45 -60.38 15.38
C THR A 808 11.31 -59.50 16.29
N ALA A 809 12.60 -59.36 15.97
CA ALA A 809 13.47 -58.43 16.67
C ALA A 809 12.97 -56.98 16.53
N LEU A 810 12.54 -56.58 15.33
CA LEU A 810 12.00 -55.25 15.07
C LEU A 810 10.73 -54.95 15.88
N GLN A 811 9.80 -55.92 15.98
CA GLN A 811 8.62 -55.84 16.82
C GLN A 811 8.97 -55.64 18.30
N ASN A 812 9.89 -56.46 18.83
CA ASN A 812 10.30 -56.36 20.23
C ASN A 812 10.96 -55.00 20.50
N PHE A 813 11.79 -54.54 19.58
CA PHE A 813 12.46 -53.25 19.68
C PHE A 813 11.46 -52.11 19.68
N ARG A 814 10.50 -52.11 18.75
CA ARG A 814 9.40 -51.13 18.66
C ARG A 814 8.63 -50.98 19.97
N LEU A 815 8.25 -52.08 20.61
CA LEU A 815 7.50 -52.05 21.87
C LEU A 815 8.32 -51.50 23.04
N SER A 816 9.65 -51.63 23.01
CA SER A 816 10.54 -51.12 24.07
C SER A 816 10.94 -49.65 23.91
N LEU A 817 10.88 -49.11 22.69
CA LEU A 817 11.56 -47.87 22.32
C LEU A 817 11.02 -46.62 23.03
N ARG A 818 9.70 -46.54 23.24
CA ARG A 818 9.09 -45.42 23.97
C ARG A 818 9.58 -45.35 25.41
N ASP A 819 9.68 -46.50 26.08
CA ASP A 819 10.16 -46.57 27.46
C ASP A 819 11.65 -46.21 27.55
N LEU A 820 12.46 -46.72 26.62
CA LEU A 820 13.87 -46.37 26.46
C LEU A 820 14.04 -44.85 26.29
N MET A 821 13.30 -44.23 25.37
CA MET A 821 13.36 -42.80 25.12
C MET A 821 12.88 -41.98 26.34
N SER A 822 11.77 -42.39 26.97
CA SER A 822 11.19 -41.67 28.11
C SER A 822 12.12 -41.63 29.33
N LYS A 823 12.97 -42.65 29.50
CA LYS A 823 13.98 -42.74 30.57
C LYS A 823 15.34 -42.12 30.21
N SER A 824 15.50 -41.70 28.95
CA SER A 824 16.76 -41.14 28.46
C SER A 824 16.91 -39.65 28.83
N PRO A 825 18.14 -39.10 28.76
CA PRO A 825 18.38 -37.66 28.95
C PRO A 825 17.57 -36.75 27.99
N VAL A 826 17.09 -37.28 26.85
CA VAL A 826 16.29 -36.51 25.88
C VAL A 826 14.92 -36.13 26.45
N CYS A 827 14.39 -36.87 27.43
CA CYS A 827 13.09 -36.60 28.08
C CYS A 827 13.23 -36.23 29.57
N ASP A 828 14.45 -36.00 30.07
CA ASP A 828 14.72 -35.67 31.46
C ASP A 828 14.77 -34.14 31.67
N GLY A 829 13.59 -33.55 31.89
CA GLY A 829 13.46 -32.11 32.07
C GLY A 829 14.19 -31.55 33.30
N GLN A 830 14.31 -32.31 34.38
CA GLN A 830 14.94 -31.85 35.61
C GLN A 830 16.47 -31.81 35.48
N ASN A 831 17.06 -32.84 34.89
CA ASN A 831 18.50 -32.84 34.64
C ASN A 831 18.89 -31.83 33.55
N PHE A 832 18.08 -31.74 32.48
CA PHE A 832 18.27 -30.74 31.43
C PHE A 832 18.30 -29.32 31.99
N ILE A 833 17.32 -28.96 32.83
CA ILE A 833 17.26 -27.60 33.37
C ILE A 833 18.42 -27.30 34.31
N SER A 834 18.88 -28.29 35.08
CA SER A 834 20.05 -28.14 35.96
C SER A 834 21.31 -27.81 35.16
N GLY A 835 21.50 -28.48 34.01
CA GLY A 835 22.59 -28.17 33.08
C GLY A 835 22.44 -26.80 32.42
N LEU A 836 21.23 -26.41 32.04
CA LEU A 836 20.95 -25.10 31.43
C LEU A 836 21.15 -23.95 32.43
N GLU A 837 20.67 -24.09 33.66
CA GLU A 837 20.85 -23.12 34.75
C GLU A 837 22.31 -22.94 35.12
N ALA A 838 23.10 -24.01 35.12
CA ALA A 838 24.55 -23.96 35.30
C ALA A 838 25.24 -23.20 34.16
N ALA A 839 24.81 -23.41 32.91
CA ALA A 839 25.31 -22.67 31.75
C ALA A 839 24.97 -21.18 31.86
N TYR A 840 23.73 -20.82 32.19
CA TYR A 840 23.31 -19.44 32.43
C TYR A 840 24.10 -18.77 33.56
N ARG A 841 24.31 -19.47 34.68
CA ARG A 841 25.14 -18.95 35.77
C ARG A 841 26.57 -18.70 35.34
N SER A 842 27.16 -19.60 34.54
CA SER A 842 28.50 -19.43 33.98
C SER A 842 28.60 -18.21 33.04
N MET A 843 27.63 -18.02 32.15
CA MET A 843 27.55 -16.84 31.29
C MET A 843 27.45 -15.56 32.12
N TRP A 844 26.59 -15.56 33.15
CA TRP A 844 26.43 -14.42 34.06
C TRP A 844 27.70 -14.08 34.83
N HIS A 845 28.43 -15.10 35.33
CA HIS A 845 29.73 -14.91 35.98
C HIS A 845 30.75 -14.29 35.04
N ARG A 846 30.78 -14.68 33.77
CA ARG A 846 31.67 -14.09 32.75
C ARG A 846 31.32 -12.62 32.51
N TYR A 847 30.02 -12.31 32.35
CA TYR A 847 29.55 -10.93 32.24
C TYR A 847 29.94 -10.06 33.45
N CYS A 848 29.77 -10.56 34.67
CA CYS A 848 30.16 -9.83 35.88
C CYS A 848 31.66 -9.52 35.93
N LYS A 849 32.50 -10.38 35.36
CA LYS A 849 33.95 -10.18 35.20
C LYS A 849 34.33 -9.28 34.01
N GLY A 850 33.36 -8.82 33.22
CA GLY A 850 33.57 -7.99 32.03
C GLY A 850 33.92 -8.78 30.76
N ASP A 851 33.79 -10.11 30.77
CA ASP A 851 33.97 -10.94 29.58
C ASP A 851 32.63 -11.07 28.84
N VAL A 852 32.49 -10.32 27.75
CA VAL A 852 31.28 -10.27 26.92
C VAL A 852 31.67 -10.53 25.46
N PRO A 853 31.42 -11.74 24.92
CA PRO A 853 31.92 -12.15 23.60
C PRO A 853 31.52 -11.20 22.46
N SER A 854 30.25 -10.78 22.42
CA SER A 854 29.74 -9.89 21.38
C SER A 854 30.39 -8.51 21.42
N LEU A 855 30.58 -7.90 22.60
CA LEU A 855 31.20 -6.58 22.73
C LEU A 855 32.64 -6.61 22.22
N ARG A 856 33.41 -7.66 22.57
CA ARG A 856 34.76 -7.86 22.03
C ARG A 856 34.75 -7.96 20.51
N TYR A 857 33.81 -8.72 19.95
CA TYR A 857 33.70 -8.88 18.49
C TYR A 857 33.29 -7.58 17.79
N MET A 858 32.33 -6.84 18.36
CA MET A 858 31.90 -5.53 17.82
C MET A 858 33.01 -4.49 17.90
N GLU A 859 33.84 -4.48 18.95
CA GLU A 859 35.04 -3.64 19.02
C GLU A 859 36.07 -4.00 17.94
N MET A 860 36.26 -5.30 17.65
CA MET A 860 37.12 -5.73 16.55
C MET A 860 36.60 -5.24 15.19
N LEU A 861 35.29 -5.38 14.94
CA LEU A 861 34.66 -4.91 13.70
C LEU A 861 34.81 -3.39 13.52
N LYS A 862 34.74 -2.60 14.60
CA LYS A 862 35.00 -1.14 14.55
C LYS A 862 36.46 -0.83 14.21
N LYS A 863 37.41 -1.64 14.66
CA LYS A 863 38.86 -1.48 14.40
C LYS A 863 39.28 -1.92 13.00
N GLU A 864 38.55 -2.85 12.38
CA GLU A 864 38.85 -3.37 11.04
C GLU A 864 38.51 -2.43 9.88
N GLY A 865 37.98 -1.22 10.13
CA GLY A 865 38.00 -0.08 9.21
C GLY A 865 37.80 -0.40 7.73
N ILE A 866 36.60 -0.84 7.34
CA ILE A 866 36.16 -0.84 5.93
C ILE A 866 35.28 0.40 5.77
N PRO A 867 35.50 1.27 4.76
CA PRO A 867 34.92 2.61 4.74
C PRO A 867 33.40 2.56 4.92
N GLU A 868 32.90 3.35 5.88
CA GLU A 868 31.52 3.83 5.80
C GLU A 868 31.40 4.54 4.45
N GLU A 869 30.52 4.06 3.57
CA GLU A 869 30.08 4.89 2.45
C GLU A 869 29.54 6.17 3.07
N SER A 870 30.27 7.25 2.79
CA SER A 870 30.16 8.56 3.41
C SER A 870 28.71 8.99 3.55
N THR A 871 28.32 9.30 4.78
CA THR A 871 27.34 10.34 5.08
C THR A 871 27.62 11.55 4.20
N ILE A 872 26.68 11.89 3.33
CA ILE A 872 26.71 13.12 2.55
C ILE A 872 26.52 14.27 3.54
N GLU A 873 27.63 14.84 4.00
CA GLU A 873 27.63 16.16 4.62
C GLU A 873 27.39 17.20 3.51
N THR A 874 26.29 17.92 3.65
CA THR A 874 25.95 19.08 2.83
C THR A 874 26.92 20.22 3.13
N SER A 875 27.87 20.48 2.23
CA SER A 875 28.64 21.74 2.20
C SER A 875 28.17 22.60 1.02
N GLU A 876 27.68 23.81 1.31
CA GLU A 876 27.34 24.84 0.32
C GLU A 876 28.53 25.22 -0.57
N PRO A 877 28.36 25.49 -1.88
CA PRO A 877 29.45 25.95 -2.71
C PRO A 877 29.46 27.49 -2.86
N GLU A 878 30.58 28.10 -2.52
CA GLU A 878 30.93 29.47 -2.91
C GLU A 878 31.17 29.60 -4.42
N ARG A 879 30.76 30.75 -4.96
CA ARG A 879 30.89 31.16 -6.37
C ARG A 879 32.35 31.32 -6.81
N ALA A 880 32.69 30.75 -7.97
CA ALA A 880 33.69 31.33 -8.86
C ALA A 880 33.43 31.00 -10.35
N THR A 881 33.79 31.97 -11.18
CA THR A 881 33.43 32.23 -12.58
C THR A 881 34.14 31.40 -13.67
N ILE A 882 33.33 30.88 -14.60
CA ILE A 882 33.43 30.85 -16.08
C ILE A 882 34.82 30.63 -16.75
N SER A 883 34.94 29.54 -17.54
CA SER A 883 35.39 29.59 -18.94
C SER A 883 34.85 28.40 -19.76
N LYS A 884 34.33 28.72 -20.96
CA LYS A 884 33.73 27.82 -21.97
C LYS A 884 34.75 26.88 -22.61
N ASP A 885 34.40 25.61 -22.84
CA ASP A 885 34.34 25.05 -24.21
C ASP A 885 33.64 23.67 -24.27
N ASN A 886 33.02 23.40 -25.43
CA ASN A 886 32.09 22.31 -25.75
C ASN A 886 32.72 20.91 -25.84
N SER A 887 32.03 19.87 -25.34
CA SER A 887 31.49 18.75 -26.16
C SER A 887 30.87 17.60 -25.32
N GLN A 888 29.61 17.31 -25.67
CA GLN A 888 28.79 16.08 -25.57
C GLN A 888 29.20 14.90 -24.65
N GLY A 889 28.27 14.50 -23.78
CA GLY A 889 28.19 13.17 -23.16
C GLY A 889 27.40 13.17 -21.85
N SER A 890 26.06 13.18 -21.91
CA SER A 890 25.17 13.16 -20.75
C SER A 890 25.15 11.79 -20.05
N ILE A 891 25.61 11.75 -18.80
CA ILE A 891 25.40 10.67 -17.83
C ILE A 891 24.28 11.14 -16.88
N GLU A 892 23.11 10.48 -16.95
CA GLU A 892 22.01 10.68 -16.00
C GLU A 892 22.25 9.85 -14.73
N SER A 893 22.12 10.50 -13.59
CA SER A 893 22.26 9.97 -12.24
C SER A 893 20.96 9.32 -11.75
N ASN A 894 21.08 8.08 -11.27
CA ASN A 894 20.01 7.23 -10.75
C ASN A 894 19.36 7.79 -9.46
N GLY A 895 18.10 8.20 -9.57
CA GLY A 895 17.20 8.48 -8.45
C GLY A 895 16.34 7.26 -8.10
N PHE A 896 16.12 7.08 -6.79
CA PHE A 896 15.18 6.13 -6.21
C PHE A 896 13.79 6.22 -6.87
N ASN A 897 13.40 5.18 -7.61
CA ASN A 897 12.05 5.08 -8.17
C ASN A 897 11.09 4.49 -7.13
N GLN A 898 10.45 5.40 -6.39
CA GLN A 898 9.06 5.25 -5.99
C GLN A 898 8.20 5.07 -7.25
N VAL A 899 7.28 4.11 -7.25
CA VAL A 899 6.30 3.95 -8.33
C VAL A 899 5.41 5.19 -8.37
N PRO A 900 5.39 6.00 -9.46
CA PRO A 900 4.43 7.07 -9.60
C PRO A 900 3.06 6.47 -9.89
N LEU A 901 2.04 6.95 -9.17
CA LEU A 901 0.66 6.86 -9.68
C LEU A 901 0.64 7.52 -11.06
N ALA A 902 0.12 6.79 -12.06
CA ALA A 902 -0.23 7.39 -13.33
C ALA A 902 -1.30 8.46 -13.07
N MET A 903 -0.95 9.73 -13.27
CA MET A 903 -1.94 10.78 -13.43
C MET A 903 -2.74 10.47 -14.71
N LEU A 904 -3.97 9.99 -14.54
CA LEU A 904 -4.97 10.05 -15.59
C LEU A 904 -5.31 11.52 -15.82
N ASN A 905 -4.91 12.07 -16.96
CA ASN A 905 -5.42 13.35 -17.47
C ASN A 905 -6.94 13.26 -17.60
N PRO A 906 -7.74 14.11 -16.93
CA PRO A 906 -9.16 14.20 -17.17
C PRO A 906 -9.45 15.40 -18.10
N THR A 907 -9.04 15.33 -19.37
CA THR A 907 -9.51 16.26 -20.42
C THR A 907 -9.30 15.65 -21.81
N THR A 908 -10.18 14.74 -22.23
CA THR A 908 -10.52 14.47 -23.65
C THR A 908 -11.68 13.45 -23.71
N PHE A 909 -12.85 13.81 -23.18
CA PHE A 909 -14.08 13.04 -23.45
C PHE A 909 -15.30 13.98 -23.43
N GLU A 910 -15.26 15.00 -24.27
CA GLU A 910 -16.44 15.79 -24.64
C GLU A 910 -16.13 16.54 -25.94
N GLU A 911 -16.12 15.82 -27.05
CA GLU A 911 -16.31 16.33 -28.43
C GLU A 911 -16.05 15.18 -29.40
N ASN A 912 -17.10 14.43 -29.76
CA ASN A 912 -17.31 13.84 -31.09
C ASN A 912 -18.53 12.91 -31.07
N MET A 913 -19.71 13.53 -30.99
CA MET A 913 -20.97 12.92 -31.43
C MET A 913 -21.87 13.99 -32.05
N SER A 914 -21.43 14.53 -33.18
CA SER A 914 -22.30 15.12 -34.19
C SER A 914 -21.53 15.43 -35.47
N GLN A 915 -21.44 14.48 -36.40
CA GLN A 915 -21.64 14.72 -37.82
C GLN A 915 -21.65 13.40 -38.59
N LEU A 916 -22.86 12.99 -38.97
CA LEU A 916 -23.10 12.07 -40.06
C LEU A 916 -22.76 12.74 -41.41
N ASN A 917 -22.41 11.89 -42.37
CA ASN A 917 -22.53 12.04 -43.84
C ASN A 917 -21.32 12.62 -44.59
N GLN A 918 -20.51 11.75 -45.22
CA GLN A 918 -20.69 11.36 -46.63
C GLN A 918 -19.53 10.47 -47.13
N THR A 919 -19.91 9.39 -47.85
CA THR A 919 -19.17 8.70 -48.95
C THR A 919 -17.82 8.02 -48.63
N THR A 920 -17.45 6.82 -49.09
CA THR A 920 -18.05 5.75 -49.91
C THR A 920 -17.06 4.56 -49.92
N ASN A 921 -17.61 3.35 -50.00
CA ASN A 921 -17.10 2.16 -50.71
C ASN A 921 -15.86 1.36 -50.24
N SER A 922 -16.21 0.14 -49.78
CA SER A 922 -15.76 -1.18 -50.28
C SER A 922 -14.29 -1.58 -50.15
N SER A 923 -14.00 -2.57 -49.29
CA SER A 923 -13.83 -3.98 -49.69
C SER A 923 -13.25 -4.83 -48.53
N LYS A 924 -13.92 -5.96 -48.27
CA LYS A 924 -13.43 -7.15 -47.54
C LYS A 924 -12.56 -8.01 -48.50
N PRO A 925 -11.96 -9.14 -48.07
CA PRO A 925 -11.17 -9.43 -46.86
C PRO A 925 -9.90 -10.28 -47.17
N SER A 926 -9.00 -10.40 -46.19
CA SER A 926 -8.27 -11.64 -45.87
C SER A 926 -7.67 -11.52 -44.48
#